data_AF-A0A2H6EW59-F1
#
_entry.id   AF-A0A2H6EW59-F1
#
_cell.length_a   1.000
_cell.length_b   1.000
_cell.length_c   1.000
_cell.angle_alpha   90.00
_cell.angle_beta   90.00
_cell.angle_gamma   90.00
#
_symmetry.space_group_name_H-M   'P 1'
#
loop_
_entity.id
_entity.type
_entity.pdbx_description
1 polymer ?
#
loop_
_entity_poly.entity_id
_entity_poly.type
_entity_poly.pdbx_seq_one_letter_code
_entity_poly.pdbx_strand_id
1 'polypeptide(L)'
;MKKYFTPIFLLLFFAAFLNTGFAQEGRGGYQSIFLLGAGARQLGMGGASVAFPQDATTIYWNPAGMEELQRKSFTAFYASLMLGTSYNYFGYVHPTLSFGTFGVGVSRISTGDIPYRENHYLDLGTFNYDQEEFYFSYAKNIRDWFTGGANIKIERQVIGQYSDIGFGIDLAAFYKFDFDSEWLKNTQVGVIYQNVYAPRLRLRQSVDYMPSMLRFGVAKIFYFSNTASPFVVLMDIQKGDREPVKFHLGTEYNYNGQAMLRVGVNDRGLTFGAGAVYKRYELDYSYGKIDSRNVFSGSHRISFVVNFGKSRVEKLQLIEAKRQKEIEERIARENERRRRAQIKKLLGEGKDLYASDDYFKALVKFQQVLELDQSNPEALDMVDETRARMTEIRKKEMDQQLSKIQETRQRKQIQKFVDKHVNRGLDYLKKGDYGSAINEWNLALDRQPDSQQIKQYIEDAKNELMSKITELIDRADKLAKKGNFGEANKLYNQALLLSQDDEVRQEKIRKRMAELEIKLNLYDYYQSGLIAYRSENWKEAMLNFEKALKLNPRDPKIQGYYKDAERHVLARKQQMTPEMLKKFNKGLQLYVDDRIEDAIQVWEDLLKKQPYNKQIIESIDMAKKQLQERRKARK
;
A
#
# COMPACT_ATOMS: atom_id res chain seq x y z
N MET A 1 -57.23 -49.59 -12.16
CA MET A 1 -57.46 -51.05 -12.02
C MET A 1 -56.48 -51.94 -12.82
N LYS A 2 -55.86 -51.50 -13.92
CA LYS A 2 -54.86 -52.30 -14.67
C LYS A 2 -53.49 -52.52 -14.00
N LYS A 3 -53.20 -51.90 -12.85
CA LYS A 3 -51.89 -52.00 -12.15
C LYS A 3 -51.75 -53.17 -11.17
N TYR A 4 -52.83 -53.92 -10.89
CA TYR A 4 -52.81 -55.04 -9.93
C TYR A 4 -53.02 -56.42 -10.56
N PHE A 5 -53.27 -56.50 -11.87
CA PHE A 5 -53.52 -57.78 -12.56
C PHE A 5 -52.25 -58.53 -12.96
N THR A 6 -51.15 -57.83 -13.20
CA THR A 6 -49.84 -58.41 -13.56
C THR A 6 -49.17 -59.26 -12.47
N PRO A 7 -49.18 -58.89 -11.16
CA PRO A 7 -48.60 -59.73 -10.12
C PRO A 7 -49.40 -61.03 -9.90
N ILE A 8 -50.73 -61.01 -10.10
CA ILE A 8 -51.59 -62.19 -9.96
C ILE A 8 -51.35 -63.20 -11.09
N PHE A 9 -51.09 -62.72 -12.31
CA PHE A 9 -50.80 -63.59 -13.46
C PHE A 9 -49.41 -64.25 -13.36
N LEU A 10 -48.41 -63.55 -12.79
CA LEU A 10 -47.09 -64.12 -12.48
C LEU A 10 -47.16 -65.18 -11.38
N LEU A 11 -48.00 -64.97 -10.35
CA LEU A 11 -48.21 -65.94 -9.27
C LEU A 11 -48.94 -67.21 -9.77
N LEU A 12 -49.91 -67.05 -10.68
CA LEU A 12 -50.63 -68.16 -11.33
C LEU A 12 -49.77 -68.92 -12.36
N PHE A 13 -48.88 -68.23 -13.08
CA PHE A 13 -47.91 -68.89 -13.98
C PHE A 13 -46.85 -69.69 -13.20
N PHE A 14 -46.49 -69.24 -11.99
CA PHE A 14 -45.60 -69.98 -11.08
C PHE A 14 -46.26 -71.21 -10.45
N ALA A 15 -47.56 -71.13 -10.13
CA ALA A 15 -48.31 -72.27 -9.59
C ALA A 15 -48.44 -73.43 -10.60
N ALA A 16 -48.41 -73.15 -11.91
CA ALA A 16 -48.52 -74.15 -12.97
C ALA A 16 -47.26 -75.03 -13.14
N PHE A 17 -46.10 -74.63 -12.60
CA PHE A 17 -44.85 -75.43 -12.65
C PHE A 17 -44.63 -76.34 -11.43
N LEU A 18 -45.57 -76.39 -10.47
CA LEU A 18 -45.45 -77.21 -9.25
C LEU A 18 -45.79 -78.70 -9.44
N ASN A 19 -46.14 -79.16 -10.64
CA ASN A 19 -46.43 -80.57 -10.92
C ASN A 19 -45.35 -81.22 -11.79
N THR A 20 -44.18 -81.48 -11.20
CA THR A 20 -43.25 -82.49 -11.74
C THR A 20 -43.00 -83.56 -10.69
N GLY A 21 -43.75 -84.65 -10.81
CA GLY A 21 -43.44 -85.89 -10.09
C GLY A 21 -42.16 -86.50 -10.66
N PHE A 22 -41.02 -86.17 -10.08
CA PHE A 22 -39.77 -86.88 -10.35
C PHE A 22 -39.70 -88.14 -9.48
N ALA A 23 -39.95 -89.30 -10.10
CA ALA A 23 -39.56 -90.58 -9.53
C ALA A 23 -38.03 -90.61 -9.31
N GLN A 24 -37.57 -91.07 -8.15
CA GLN A 24 -36.15 -91.16 -7.82
C GLN A 24 -35.73 -92.63 -7.62
N GLU A 25 -34.88 -93.14 -8.50
CA GLU A 25 -34.04 -94.31 -8.21
C GLU A 25 -32.99 -93.96 -7.13
N GLY A 26 -32.56 -94.94 -6.35
CA GLY A 26 -31.72 -94.77 -5.15
C GLY A 26 -30.40 -94.02 -5.39
N ARG A 27 -30.09 -93.06 -4.51
CA ARG A 27 -29.05 -92.01 -4.68
C ARG A 27 -27.91 -92.04 -3.65
N GLY A 28 -27.70 -93.16 -2.96
CA GLY A 28 -26.67 -93.25 -1.91
C GLY A 28 -25.25 -93.14 -2.47
N GLY A 29 -24.38 -92.36 -1.82
CA GLY A 29 -22.95 -92.28 -2.13
C GLY A 29 -22.51 -91.24 -3.18
N TYR A 30 -23.43 -90.41 -3.69
CA TYR A 30 -23.15 -89.45 -4.77
C TYR A 30 -23.36 -87.97 -4.39
N GLN A 31 -23.43 -87.65 -3.09
CA GLN A 31 -23.60 -86.28 -2.59
C GLN A 31 -22.55 -85.96 -1.53
N SER A 32 -21.92 -84.80 -1.64
CA SER A 32 -21.16 -84.24 -0.52
C SER A 32 -22.12 -83.77 0.58
N ILE A 33 -21.73 -83.98 1.84
CA ILE A 33 -22.51 -83.54 3.00
C ILE A 33 -22.63 -82.01 3.09
N PHE A 34 -21.70 -81.28 2.46
CA PHE A 34 -21.71 -79.82 2.41
C PHE A 34 -22.67 -79.25 1.35
N LEU A 35 -23.37 -80.10 0.57
CA LEU A 35 -24.48 -79.69 -0.30
C LEU A 35 -25.72 -79.19 0.48
N LEU A 36 -25.67 -79.23 1.82
CA LEU A 36 -26.66 -78.60 2.67
C LEU A 36 -26.69 -77.06 2.51
N GLY A 37 -25.56 -76.46 2.12
CA GLY A 37 -25.43 -75.03 1.83
C GLY A 37 -25.17 -74.17 3.07
N ALA A 38 -24.55 -73.01 2.88
CA ALA A 38 -24.17 -72.11 3.97
C ALA A 38 -25.09 -70.88 4.06
N GLY A 39 -25.44 -70.46 5.28
CA GLY A 39 -26.12 -69.18 5.52
C GLY A 39 -27.65 -69.27 5.59
N ALA A 40 -28.23 -68.70 6.64
CA ALA A 40 -29.67 -68.70 6.85
C ALA A 40 -30.39 -67.88 5.78
N ARG A 41 -29.81 -66.76 5.34
CA ARG A 41 -30.35 -65.93 4.25
C ARG A 41 -30.52 -66.72 2.96
N GLN A 42 -29.45 -67.34 2.48
CA GLN A 42 -29.41 -68.06 1.20
C GLN A 42 -30.34 -69.28 1.24
N LEU A 43 -30.35 -70.01 2.35
CA LEU A 43 -31.23 -71.16 2.54
C LEU A 43 -32.71 -70.77 2.70
N GLY A 44 -33.00 -69.58 3.24
CA GLY A 44 -34.35 -68.99 3.25
C GLY A 44 -34.87 -68.60 1.87
N MET A 45 -33.98 -68.47 0.87
CA MET A 45 -34.30 -68.23 -0.55
C MET A 45 -34.21 -69.52 -1.39
N GLY A 46 -34.48 -70.67 -0.77
CA GLY A 46 -34.42 -71.98 -1.43
C GLY A 46 -33.00 -72.47 -1.75
N GLY A 47 -31.95 -71.73 -1.36
CA GLY A 47 -30.58 -71.98 -1.81
C GLY A 47 -30.30 -71.46 -3.22
N ALA A 48 -31.16 -70.60 -3.77
CA ALA A 48 -30.84 -69.84 -4.97
C ALA A 48 -29.99 -68.63 -4.55
N SER A 49 -28.68 -68.65 -4.82
CA SER A 49 -27.75 -67.64 -4.32
C SER A 49 -26.50 -67.45 -5.18
N VAL A 50 -26.28 -68.25 -6.21
CA VAL A 50 -25.03 -68.23 -7.01
C VAL A 50 -24.82 -66.89 -7.71
N ALA A 51 -25.91 -66.21 -8.08
CA ALA A 51 -25.88 -64.88 -8.67
C ALA A 51 -26.07 -63.73 -7.66
N PHE A 52 -26.31 -64.03 -6.37
CA PHE A 52 -26.59 -62.99 -5.36
C PHE A 52 -26.20 -63.38 -3.91
N PRO A 53 -24.94 -63.72 -3.62
CA PRO A 53 -24.57 -64.24 -2.31
C PRO A 53 -24.42 -63.20 -1.18
N GLN A 54 -24.17 -61.92 -1.49
CA GLN A 54 -24.29 -60.73 -0.61
C GLN A 54 -23.59 -60.69 0.78
N ASP A 55 -22.96 -61.77 1.25
CA ASP A 55 -22.20 -61.83 2.51
C ASP A 55 -21.04 -62.84 2.40
N ALA A 56 -20.32 -63.13 3.49
CA ALA A 56 -19.14 -63.99 3.46
C ALA A 56 -19.42 -65.45 3.01
N THR A 57 -20.68 -65.91 3.03
CA THR A 57 -21.08 -67.22 2.47
C THR A 57 -20.89 -67.30 0.96
N THR A 58 -20.65 -66.18 0.28
CA THR A 58 -20.21 -66.13 -1.13
C THR A 58 -19.03 -67.04 -1.40
N ILE A 59 -18.15 -67.29 -0.41
CA ILE A 59 -17.04 -68.26 -0.52
C ILE A 59 -17.56 -69.63 -0.96
N TYR A 60 -18.68 -70.08 -0.39
CA TYR A 60 -19.32 -71.35 -0.74
C TYR A 60 -20.17 -71.24 -2.01
N TRP A 61 -21.04 -70.22 -2.10
CA TRP A 61 -22.04 -70.13 -3.17
C TRP A 61 -21.46 -69.72 -4.52
N ASN A 62 -20.56 -68.73 -4.54
CA ASN A 62 -19.86 -68.25 -5.73
C ASN A 62 -18.68 -67.36 -5.31
N PRO A 63 -17.43 -67.84 -5.26
CA PRO A 63 -16.29 -67.02 -4.82
C PRO A 63 -16.08 -65.78 -5.70
N ALA A 64 -16.47 -65.79 -6.98
CA ALA A 64 -16.41 -64.59 -7.82
C ALA A 64 -17.30 -63.45 -7.28
N GLY A 65 -18.41 -63.79 -6.61
CA GLY A 65 -19.28 -62.82 -5.95
C GLY A 65 -18.64 -62.06 -4.78
N MET A 66 -17.45 -62.47 -4.30
CA MET A 66 -16.72 -61.73 -3.25
C MET A 66 -16.40 -60.29 -3.65
N GLU A 67 -16.19 -60.03 -4.95
CA GLU A 67 -15.91 -58.68 -5.45
C GLU A 67 -17.10 -57.72 -5.34
N GLU A 68 -18.32 -58.25 -5.13
CA GLU A 68 -19.52 -57.45 -4.87
C GLU A 68 -19.52 -56.83 -3.46
N LEU A 69 -18.79 -57.44 -2.52
CA LEU A 69 -18.77 -56.97 -1.14
C LEU A 69 -17.98 -55.67 -1.03
N GLN A 70 -18.65 -54.63 -0.56
CA GLN A 70 -18.06 -53.31 -0.43
C GLN A 70 -17.17 -53.17 0.81
N ARG A 71 -17.45 -53.94 1.87
CA ARG A 71 -16.75 -53.90 3.17
C ARG A 71 -16.18 -55.27 3.50
N LYS A 72 -15.30 -55.34 4.50
CA LYS A 72 -14.93 -56.62 5.09
C LYS A 72 -16.19 -57.24 5.68
N SER A 73 -16.40 -58.53 5.45
CA SER A 73 -17.60 -59.24 5.89
C SER A 73 -17.18 -60.49 6.66
N PHE A 74 -17.81 -60.72 7.81
CA PHE A 74 -17.69 -61.96 8.56
C PHE A 74 -19.08 -62.56 8.72
N THR A 75 -19.24 -63.86 8.45
CA THR A 75 -20.49 -64.59 8.66
C THR A 75 -20.23 -65.80 9.54
N ALA A 76 -21.06 -65.97 10.56
CA ALA A 76 -21.20 -67.21 11.32
C ALA A 76 -22.59 -67.80 11.05
N PHE A 77 -22.69 -69.10 10.86
CA PHE A 77 -23.92 -69.81 10.57
C PHE A 77 -23.99 -71.10 11.40
N TYR A 78 -25.19 -71.37 11.90
CA TYR A 78 -25.50 -72.57 12.67
C TYR A 78 -26.83 -73.14 12.21
N ALA A 79 -26.85 -74.45 11.98
CA ALA A 79 -28.06 -75.22 11.77
C ALA A 79 -28.05 -76.45 12.70
N SER A 80 -29.12 -76.61 13.46
CA SER A 80 -29.38 -77.86 14.16
C SER A 80 -29.94 -78.87 13.15
N LEU A 81 -29.29 -80.03 13.09
CA LEU A 81 -29.72 -81.18 12.30
C LEU A 81 -30.20 -82.29 13.27
N MET A 82 -30.60 -83.42 12.71
CA MET A 82 -31.15 -84.52 13.50
C MET A 82 -30.11 -85.26 14.32
N LEU A 83 -30.56 -85.97 15.37
CA LEU A 83 -29.73 -86.87 16.18
C LEU A 83 -28.50 -86.19 16.80
N GLY A 84 -28.67 -84.97 17.32
CA GLY A 84 -27.57 -84.21 17.94
C GLY A 84 -26.51 -83.70 16.94
N THR A 85 -26.77 -83.82 15.64
CA THR A 85 -25.85 -83.35 14.61
C THR A 85 -25.95 -81.83 14.47
N SER A 86 -24.80 -81.16 14.39
CA SER A 86 -24.73 -79.72 14.14
C SER A 86 -24.01 -79.43 12.83
N TYR A 87 -24.48 -78.43 12.10
CA TYR A 87 -23.80 -77.93 10.91
C TYR A 87 -23.50 -76.44 11.06
N ASN A 88 -22.22 -76.11 10.92
CA ASN A 88 -21.67 -74.80 11.19
C ASN A 88 -20.94 -74.28 9.96
N TYR A 89 -20.99 -72.96 9.75
CA TYR A 89 -20.13 -72.30 8.77
C TYR A 89 -19.59 -71.00 9.35
N PHE A 90 -18.31 -70.74 9.11
CA PHE A 90 -17.68 -69.45 9.36
C PHE A 90 -17.00 -68.98 8.09
N GLY A 91 -17.19 -67.70 7.73
CA GLY A 91 -16.59 -67.10 6.55
C GLY A 91 -16.10 -65.70 6.85
N TYR A 92 -14.96 -65.33 6.29
CA TYR A 92 -14.43 -63.98 6.32
C TYR A 92 -13.97 -63.57 4.93
N VAL A 93 -14.42 -62.40 4.46
CA VAL A 93 -14.04 -61.82 3.18
C VAL A 93 -13.39 -60.46 3.39
N HIS A 94 -12.27 -60.24 2.69
CA HIS A 94 -11.46 -59.03 2.74
C HIS A 94 -11.32 -58.41 1.34
N PRO A 95 -12.21 -57.47 0.98
CA PRO A 95 -12.08 -56.73 -0.27
C PRO A 95 -10.92 -55.72 -0.22
N THR A 96 -10.00 -55.82 -1.19
CA THR A 96 -8.93 -54.84 -1.40
C THR A 96 -9.31 -53.87 -2.54
N LEU A 97 -8.52 -52.83 -2.79
CA LEU A 97 -8.80 -51.89 -3.88
C LEU A 97 -8.29 -52.35 -5.24
N SER A 98 -7.13 -53.00 -5.29
CA SER A 98 -6.42 -53.28 -6.56
C SER A 98 -5.98 -54.74 -6.74
N PHE A 99 -5.82 -55.50 -5.64
CA PHE A 99 -5.32 -56.86 -5.69
C PHE A 99 -6.41 -57.92 -5.84
N GLY A 100 -7.69 -57.52 -5.81
CA GLY A 100 -8.85 -58.41 -5.76
C GLY A 100 -9.38 -58.58 -4.35
N THR A 101 -10.08 -59.68 -4.11
CA THR A 101 -10.72 -59.99 -2.84
C THR A 101 -10.31 -61.36 -2.37
N PHE A 102 -9.95 -61.44 -1.10
CA PHE A 102 -9.53 -62.67 -0.44
C PHE A 102 -10.63 -63.15 0.50
N GLY A 103 -10.85 -64.45 0.56
CA GLY A 103 -11.79 -65.07 1.48
C GLY A 103 -11.16 -66.27 2.19
N VAL A 104 -11.56 -66.50 3.42
CA VAL A 104 -11.29 -67.74 4.16
C VAL A 104 -12.57 -68.22 4.80
N GLY A 105 -12.82 -69.52 4.79
CA GLY A 105 -14.00 -70.07 5.43
C GLY A 105 -13.81 -71.51 5.89
N VAL A 106 -14.73 -71.97 6.74
CA VAL A 106 -14.80 -73.36 7.18
C VAL A 106 -16.25 -73.77 7.32
N SER A 107 -16.60 -74.90 6.70
CA SER A 107 -17.83 -75.64 6.93
C SER A 107 -17.51 -76.81 7.85
N ARG A 108 -18.28 -77.05 8.91
CA ARG A 108 -18.11 -78.22 9.79
C ARG A 108 -19.45 -78.86 10.08
N ILE A 109 -19.55 -80.16 9.81
CA ILE A 109 -20.63 -81.00 10.32
C ILE A 109 -20.06 -81.96 11.36
N SER A 110 -20.76 -82.09 12.48
CA SER A 110 -20.31 -82.95 13.57
C SER A 110 -21.46 -83.62 14.29
N THR A 111 -21.25 -84.86 14.70
CA THR A 111 -22.15 -85.65 15.54
C THR A 111 -21.31 -86.23 16.68
N GLY A 112 -21.66 -85.87 17.91
CA GLY A 112 -20.97 -86.36 19.11
C GLY A 112 -21.69 -87.55 19.75
N ASP A 113 -21.01 -88.21 20.68
CA ASP A 113 -21.58 -89.20 21.60
C ASP A 113 -22.27 -90.38 20.89
N ILE A 114 -21.75 -90.80 19.72
CA ILE A 114 -22.29 -91.92 18.95
C ILE A 114 -21.95 -93.22 19.69
N PRO A 115 -22.94 -94.02 20.13
CA PRO A 115 -22.67 -95.26 20.86
C PRO A 115 -21.90 -96.27 20.00
N TYR A 116 -20.76 -96.74 20.51
CA TYR A 116 -19.97 -97.81 19.89
C TYR A 116 -20.40 -99.13 20.49
N ARG A 117 -21.03 -100.01 19.69
CA ARG A 117 -21.55 -101.30 20.17
C ARG A 117 -21.06 -102.46 19.32
N GLU A 118 -20.64 -103.54 19.97
CA GLU A 118 -20.39 -104.82 19.33
C GLU A 118 -21.57 -105.77 19.61
N ASN A 119 -22.16 -106.33 18.56
CA ASN A 119 -23.28 -107.29 18.62
C ASN A 119 -24.47 -106.86 19.51
N HIS A 120 -24.91 -105.59 19.42
CA HIS A 120 -26.06 -104.98 20.13
C HIS A 120 -26.00 -104.91 21.65
N TYR A 121 -25.20 -105.74 22.34
CA TYR A 121 -25.21 -105.89 23.80
C TYR A 121 -23.95 -105.36 24.51
N LEU A 122 -22.80 -105.28 23.84
CA LEU A 122 -21.57 -104.78 24.45
C LEU A 122 -21.36 -103.29 24.11
N ASP A 123 -21.50 -102.42 25.10
CA ASP A 123 -21.19 -101.00 25.00
C ASP A 123 -19.67 -100.79 25.15
N LEU A 124 -19.03 -100.29 24.10
CA LEU A 124 -17.60 -100.03 24.00
C LEU A 124 -17.27 -98.54 24.19
N GLY A 125 -18.23 -97.75 24.68
CA GLY A 125 -18.11 -96.31 24.86
C GLY A 125 -18.73 -95.54 23.69
N THR A 126 -18.27 -94.31 23.47
CA THR A 126 -18.76 -93.45 22.38
C THR A 126 -17.65 -93.05 21.43
N PHE A 127 -18.02 -92.75 20.19
CA PHE A 127 -17.14 -92.10 19.22
C PHE A 127 -17.83 -90.89 18.59
N ASN A 128 -17.03 -90.04 17.96
CA ASN A 128 -17.52 -88.85 17.27
C ASN A 128 -17.33 -88.98 15.76
N TYR A 129 -18.17 -88.27 15.03
CA TYR A 129 -18.03 -88.02 13.61
C TYR A 129 -17.83 -86.52 13.38
N ASP A 130 -16.79 -86.17 12.63
CA ASP A 130 -16.46 -84.79 12.29
C ASP A 130 -16.04 -84.74 10.82
N GLN A 131 -16.65 -83.84 10.05
CA GLN A 131 -16.21 -83.53 8.70
C GLN A 131 -16.15 -82.01 8.51
N GLU A 132 -15.00 -81.54 8.03
CA GLU A 132 -14.64 -80.14 7.90
C GLU A 132 -14.18 -79.84 6.48
N GLU A 133 -14.63 -78.73 5.90
CA GLU A 133 -14.16 -78.21 4.61
C GLU A 133 -13.67 -76.78 4.80
N PHE A 134 -12.36 -76.59 4.67
CA PHE A 134 -11.71 -75.29 4.71
C PHE A 134 -11.63 -74.72 3.30
N TYR A 135 -11.90 -73.43 3.16
CA TYR A 135 -11.84 -72.70 1.88
C TYR A 135 -10.82 -71.57 1.97
N PHE A 136 -9.98 -71.46 0.95
CA PHE A 136 -9.14 -70.31 0.68
C PHE A 136 -9.55 -69.75 -0.68
N SER A 137 -10.14 -68.57 -0.66
CA SER A 137 -10.83 -67.99 -1.81
C SER A 137 -10.09 -66.79 -2.33
N TYR A 138 -10.07 -66.66 -3.66
CA TYR A 138 -9.60 -65.47 -4.33
C TYR A 138 -10.57 -65.10 -5.46
N ALA A 139 -10.85 -63.80 -5.59
CA ALA A 139 -11.64 -63.27 -6.69
C ALA A 139 -11.06 -61.96 -7.20
N LYS A 140 -11.27 -61.68 -8.47
CA LYS A 140 -10.83 -60.44 -9.10
C LYS A 140 -11.74 -60.05 -10.24
N ASN A 141 -12.10 -58.76 -10.27
CA ASN A 141 -12.72 -58.14 -11.43
C ASN A 141 -11.69 -58.09 -12.56
N ILE A 142 -11.95 -58.84 -13.63
CA ILE A 142 -11.10 -58.90 -14.83
C ILE A 142 -11.54 -57.81 -15.81
N ARG A 143 -12.85 -57.57 -15.89
CA ARG A 143 -13.51 -56.46 -16.59
C ARG A 143 -14.64 -55.93 -15.69
N ASP A 144 -15.16 -54.75 -16.00
CA ASP A 144 -16.25 -54.15 -15.21
C ASP A 144 -17.53 -55.02 -15.19
N TRP A 145 -17.72 -55.84 -16.24
CA TRP A 145 -18.83 -56.77 -16.39
C TRP A 145 -18.50 -58.23 -16.06
N PHE A 146 -17.22 -58.57 -15.79
CA PHE A 146 -16.79 -59.96 -15.56
C PHE A 146 -15.78 -60.13 -14.44
N THR A 147 -16.12 -61.03 -13.53
CA THR A 147 -15.32 -61.39 -12.37
C THR A 147 -15.02 -62.88 -12.41
N GLY A 148 -13.76 -63.22 -12.17
CA GLY A 148 -13.33 -64.59 -11.92
C GLY A 148 -13.10 -64.83 -10.44
N GLY A 149 -13.40 -66.03 -9.97
CA GLY A 149 -13.12 -66.47 -8.60
C GLY A 149 -12.76 -67.95 -8.53
N ALA A 150 -12.00 -68.32 -7.51
CA ALA A 150 -11.62 -69.70 -7.26
C ALA A 150 -11.50 -69.97 -5.77
N ASN A 151 -11.70 -71.23 -5.40
CA ASN A 151 -11.40 -71.75 -4.07
C ASN A 151 -10.33 -72.83 -4.16
N ILE A 152 -9.39 -72.81 -3.23
CA ILE A 152 -8.63 -73.99 -2.83
C ILE A 152 -9.29 -74.54 -1.58
N LYS A 153 -9.51 -75.85 -1.55
CA LYS A 153 -10.24 -76.51 -0.47
C LYS A 153 -9.42 -77.60 0.18
N ILE A 154 -9.57 -77.72 1.50
CA ILE A 154 -9.02 -78.83 2.28
C ILE A 154 -10.18 -79.45 3.03
N GLU A 155 -10.43 -80.72 2.77
CA GLU A 155 -11.50 -81.46 3.41
C GLU A 155 -10.90 -82.50 4.34
N ARG A 156 -11.36 -82.51 5.59
CA ARG A 156 -10.91 -83.45 6.62
C ARG A 156 -12.11 -84.20 7.14
N GLN A 157 -12.01 -85.52 7.20
CA GLN A 157 -13.05 -86.37 7.78
C GLN A 157 -12.45 -87.23 8.87
N VAL A 158 -13.18 -87.36 9.98
CA VAL A 158 -12.86 -88.21 11.12
C VAL A 158 -14.10 -89.00 11.49
N ILE A 159 -13.94 -90.31 11.67
CA ILE A 159 -14.97 -91.19 12.21
C ILE A 159 -14.32 -92.21 13.16
N GLY A 160 -14.54 -92.02 14.46
CA GLY A 160 -13.85 -92.79 15.49
C GLY A 160 -12.33 -92.71 15.33
N GLN A 161 -11.67 -93.84 15.10
CA GLN A 161 -10.21 -93.92 14.93
C GLN A 161 -9.72 -93.66 13.49
N TYR A 162 -10.62 -93.51 12.52
CA TYR A 162 -10.27 -93.30 11.12
C TYR A 162 -10.30 -91.81 10.77
N SER A 163 -9.29 -91.35 10.03
CA SER A 163 -9.25 -89.98 9.53
C SER A 163 -8.52 -89.88 8.20
N ASP A 164 -8.92 -88.95 7.35
CA ASP A 164 -8.16 -88.59 6.14
C ASP A 164 -8.36 -87.12 5.74
N ILE A 165 -7.50 -86.64 4.84
CA ILE A 165 -7.51 -85.28 4.28
C ILE A 165 -7.48 -85.32 2.75
N GLY A 166 -8.41 -84.61 2.12
CA GLY A 166 -8.51 -84.42 0.68
C GLY A 166 -8.36 -82.96 0.28
N PHE A 167 -7.94 -82.72 -0.97
CA PHE A 167 -7.78 -81.37 -1.53
C PHE A 167 -8.74 -81.15 -2.70
N GLY A 168 -9.33 -79.96 -2.78
CA GLY A 168 -10.29 -79.60 -3.81
C GLY A 168 -10.04 -78.24 -4.45
N ILE A 169 -10.59 -78.04 -5.64
CA ILE A 169 -10.61 -76.74 -6.32
C ILE A 169 -12.01 -76.46 -6.84
N ASP A 170 -12.50 -75.25 -6.59
CA ASP A 170 -13.69 -74.71 -7.24
C ASP A 170 -13.30 -73.57 -8.17
N LEU A 171 -14.02 -73.43 -9.28
CA LEU A 171 -13.90 -72.30 -10.20
C LEU A 171 -15.25 -71.61 -10.35
N ALA A 172 -15.25 -70.29 -10.38
CA ALA A 172 -16.47 -69.52 -10.47
C ALA A 172 -16.30 -68.26 -11.33
N ALA A 173 -17.43 -67.85 -11.89
CA ALA A 173 -17.57 -66.65 -12.68
C ALA A 173 -18.79 -65.87 -12.22
N PHE A 174 -18.69 -64.56 -12.32
CA PHE A 174 -19.79 -63.64 -12.09
C PHE A 174 -19.85 -62.64 -13.24
N TYR A 175 -21.05 -62.46 -13.78
CA TYR A 175 -21.29 -61.59 -14.92
C TYR A 175 -22.39 -60.58 -14.59
N LYS A 176 -22.09 -59.31 -14.79
CA LYS A 176 -23.06 -58.21 -14.68
C LYS A 176 -23.43 -57.73 -16.06
N PHE A 177 -24.68 -57.93 -16.44
CA PHE A 177 -25.19 -57.38 -17.68
C PHE A 177 -25.63 -55.93 -17.45
N ASP A 178 -25.15 -55.04 -18.32
CA ASP A 178 -25.62 -53.68 -18.41
C ASP A 178 -26.60 -53.56 -19.58
N PHE A 179 -27.86 -53.90 -19.30
CA PHE A 179 -28.93 -53.80 -20.29
C PHE A 179 -29.62 -52.43 -20.18
N ASP A 180 -29.72 -51.72 -21.31
CA ASP A 180 -30.48 -50.46 -21.41
C ASP A 180 -31.99 -50.66 -21.17
N SER A 181 -32.51 -51.87 -21.43
CA SER A 181 -33.92 -52.19 -21.23
C SER A 181 -34.30 -52.15 -19.76
N GLU A 182 -35.32 -51.37 -19.42
CA GLU A 182 -35.87 -51.26 -18.07
C GLU A 182 -36.33 -52.62 -17.48
N TRP A 183 -36.73 -53.56 -18.35
CA TRP A 183 -37.10 -54.91 -17.94
C TRP A 183 -35.89 -55.82 -17.65
N LEU A 184 -34.71 -55.51 -18.20
CA LEU A 184 -33.52 -56.36 -18.07
C LEU A 184 -32.39 -55.72 -17.22
N LYS A 185 -32.44 -54.41 -16.94
CA LYS A 185 -31.49 -53.72 -16.04
C LYS A 185 -31.39 -54.41 -14.67
N ASN A 186 -30.24 -54.37 -14.00
CA ASN A 186 -30.01 -55.04 -12.72
C ASN A 186 -30.21 -56.57 -12.76
N THR A 187 -29.83 -57.20 -13.88
CA THR A 187 -29.76 -58.66 -13.99
C THR A 187 -28.32 -59.11 -13.83
N GLN A 188 -28.12 -60.10 -12.98
CA GLN A 188 -26.81 -60.66 -12.67
C GLN A 188 -26.84 -62.17 -12.90
N VAL A 189 -25.72 -62.71 -13.34
CA VAL A 189 -25.56 -64.14 -13.58
C VAL A 189 -24.31 -64.63 -12.88
N GLY A 190 -24.42 -65.79 -12.24
CA GLY A 190 -23.31 -66.46 -11.60
C GLY A 190 -23.17 -67.88 -12.11
N VAL A 191 -21.94 -68.36 -12.21
CA VAL A 191 -21.63 -69.76 -12.49
C VAL A 191 -20.59 -70.23 -11.50
N ILE A 192 -20.79 -71.41 -10.94
CA ILE A 192 -19.77 -72.08 -10.14
C ILE A 192 -19.68 -73.54 -10.57
N TYR A 193 -18.44 -74.00 -10.79
CA TYR A 193 -18.11 -75.41 -10.91
C TYR A 193 -17.35 -75.81 -9.65
N GLN A 194 -18.04 -76.47 -8.73
CA GLN A 194 -17.47 -76.98 -7.49
C GLN A 194 -16.80 -78.34 -7.73
N ASN A 195 -15.70 -78.58 -7.01
CA ASN A 195 -14.89 -79.79 -7.11
C ASN A 195 -14.44 -80.10 -8.56
N VAL A 196 -13.98 -79.08 -9.29
CA VAL A 196 -13.29 -79.26 -10.60
C VAL A 196 -12.12 -80.22 -10.43
N TYR A 197 -11.36 -80.00 -9.35
CA TYR A 197 -10.53 -81.03 -8.76
C TYR A 197 -11.23 -81.51 -7.48
N ALA A 198 -11.59 -82.78 -7.44
CA ALA A 198 -12.36 -83.35 -6.35
C ALA A 198 -11.48 -83.79 -5.17
N PRO A 199 -11.82 -83.40 -3.93
CA PRO A 199 -11.30 -84.04 -2.73
C PRO A 199 -11.47 -85.56 -2.77
N ARG A 200 -10.44 -86.26 -2.31
CA ARG A 200 -10.40 -87.73 -2.23
C ARG A 200 -10.08 -88.09 -0.79
N LEU A 201 -10.92 -88.93 -0.19
CA LEU A 201 -10.80 -89.35 1.20
C LEU A 201 -10.75 -90.87 1.27
N ARG A 202 -9.76 -91.43 1.95
CA ARG A 202 -9.52 -92.85 2.14
C ARG A 202 -9.39 -93.13 3.64
N LEU A 203 -10.53 -93.29 4.29
CA LEU A 203 -10.58 -93.58 5.73
C LEU A 203 -10.03 -94.98 6.08
N ARG A 204 -10.22 -95.96 5.19
CA ARG A 204 -9.74 -97.34 5.39
C ARG A 204 -9.30 -98.00 4.08
N GLN A 205 -10.23 -98.67 3.38
CA GLN A 205 -9.94 -99.48 2.19
C GLN A 205 -10.33 -98.78 0.88
N SER A 206 -11.51 -98.17 0.81
CA SER A 206 -12.01 -97.45 -0.36
C SER A 206 -11.62 -95.97 -0.33
N VAL A 207 -11.48 -95.39 -1.53
CA VAL A 207 -11.36 -93.95 -1.72
C VAL A 207 -12.75 -93.42 -2.08
N ASP A 208 -13.24 -92.49 -1.30
CA ASP A 208 -14.44 -91.72 -1.55
C ASP A 208 -14.08 -90.44 -2.31
N TYR A 209 -14.83 -90.14 -3.36
CA TYR A 209 -14.64 -88.96 -4.19
C TYR A 209 -15.76 -87.98 -3.93
N MET A 210 -15.41 -86.72 -3.65
CA MET A 210 -16.41 -85.68 -3.53
C MET A 210 -16.94 -85.30 -4.91
N PRO A 211 -18.25 -85.45 -5.17
CA PRO A 211 -18.81 -85.27 -6.50
C PRO A 211 -18.65 -83.83 -6.96
N SER A 212 -18.41 -83.69 -8.27
CA SER A 212 -18.40 -82.39 -8.91
C SER A 212 -19.81 -81.84 -9.09
N MET A 213 -19.94 -80.52 -9.07
CA MET A 213 -21.24 -79.87 -9.18
C MET A 213 -21.16 -78.56 -9.95
N LEU A 214 -21.95 -78.46 -11.01
CA LEU A 214 -22.11 -77.23 -11.77
C LEU A 214 -23.41 -76.53 -11.33
N ARG A 215 -23.31 -75.24 -11.06
CA ARG A 215 -24.45 -74.37 -10.81
C ARG A 215 -24.42 -73.14 -11.68
N PHE A 216 -25.61 -72.78 -12.16
CA PHE A 216 -25.87 -71.55 -12.89
C PHE A 216 -26.99 -70.81 -12.18
N GLY A 217 -26.76 -69.54 -11.85
CA GLY A 217 -27.72 -68.69 -11.16
C GLY A 217 -28.04 -67.43 -11.93
N VAL A 218 -29.28 -66.97 -11.81
CA VAL A 218 -29.75 -65.67 -12.31
C VAL A 218 -30.40 -64.91 -11.17
N ALA A 219 -30.03 -63.65 -11.02
CA ALA A 219 -30.64 -62.74 -10.07
C ALA A 219 -31.20 -61.52 -10.79
N LYS A 220 -32.44 -61.16 -10.44
CA LYS A 220 -33.11 -59.96 -10.93
C LYS A 220 -33.53 -59.10 -9.75
N ILE A 221 -33.08 -57.84 -9.76
CA ILE A 221 -33.34 -56.88 -8.68
C ILE A 221 -34.34 -55.83 -9.18
N PHE A 222 -35.50 -55.77 -8.52
CA PHE A 222 -36.55 -54.79 -8.77
C PHE A 222 -36.50 -53.68 -7.71
N TYR A 223 -36.53 -52.44 -8.16
CA TYR A 223 -36.66 -51.27 -7.29
C TYR A 223 -38.05 -50.68 -7.48
N PHE A 224 -38.91 -50.80 -6.47
CA PHE A 224 -40.26 -50.26 -6.50
C PHE A 224 -40.27 -48.88 -5.83
N SER A 225 -40.41 -47.82 -6.65
CA SER A 225 -40.28 -46.41 -6.27
C SER A 225 -38.87 -46.00 -5.80
N ASN A 226 -38.64 -44.71 -5.54
CA ASN A 226 -37.33 -44.14 -5.16
C ASN A 226 -36.84 -44.55 -3.74
N THR A 227 -37.45 -45.59 -3.14
CA THR A 227 -37.15 -46.10 -1.81
C THR A 227 -36.07 -47.18 -1.83
N ALA A 228 -35.28 -47.24 -0.75
CA ALA A 228 -34.24 -48.23 -0.47
C ALA A 228 -34.77 -49.64 -0.15
N SER A 229 -35.86 -50.07 -0.81
CA SER A 229 -36.55 -51.33 -0.55
C SER A 229 -36.58 -52.24 -1.78
N PRO A 230 -35.46 -52.90 -2.15
CA PRO A 230 -35.40 -53.77 -3.32
C PRO A 230 -36.18 -55.07 -3.08
N PHE A 231 -36.74 -55.60 -4.17
CA PHE A 231 -37.29 -56.95 -4.26
C PHE A 231 -36.44 -57.77 -5.21
N VAL A 232 -35.91 -58.89 -4.74
CA VAL A 232 -34.99 -59.75 -5.50
C VAL A 232 -35.70 -61.04 -5.87
N VAL A 233 -35.54 -61.48 -7.11
CA VAL A 233 -35.96 -62.80 -7.60
C VAL A 233 -34.73 -63.55 -8.06
N LEU A 234 -34.60 -64.79 -7.61
CA LEU A 234 -33.43 -65.66 -7.81
C LEU A 234 -33.86 -66.99 -8.40
N MET A 235 -33.07 -67.50 -9.33
CA MET A 235 -33.21 -68.84 -9.88
C MET A 235 -31.84 -69.48 -10.05
N ASP A 236 -31.63 -70.65 -9.46
CA ASP A 236 -30.44 -71.46 -9.69
C ASP A 236 -30.79 -72.83 -10.28
N ILE A 237 -30.01 -73.27 -11.26
CA ILE A 237 -30.01 -74.62 -11.81
C ILE A 237 -28.76 -75.32 -11.29
N GLN A 238 -28.93 -76.50 -10.70
CA GLN A 238 -27.85 -77.32 -10.18
C GLN A 238 -27.80 -78.67 -10.92
N LYS A 239 -26.60 -79.07 -11.34
CA LYS A 239 -26.31 -80.39 -11.90
C LYS A 239 -25.08 -80.97 -11.21
N GLY A 240 -25.31 -81.98 -10.36
CA GLY A 240 -24.25 -82.77 -9.73
C GLY A 240 -23.88 -84.00 -10.54
N ASP A 241 -22.72 -84.58 -10.25
CA ASP A 241 -22.31 -85.87 -10.79
C ASP A 241 -23.34 -86.96 -10.44
N ARG A 242 -23.84 -87.67 -11.46
CA ARG A 242 -24.90 -88.70 -11.35
C ARG A 242 -26.18 -88.25 -10.66
N GLU A 243 -26.40 -86.96 -10.48
CA GLU A 243 -27.65 -86.39 -9.95
C GLU A 243 -28.56 -85.87 -11.07
N PRO A 244 -29.89 -85.89 -10.93
CA PRO A 244 -30.75 -85.13 -11.84
C PRO A 244 -30.54 -83.63 -11.65
N VAL A 245 -31.00 -82.87 -12.65
CA VAL A 245 -31.02 -81.41 -12.57
C VAL A 245 -31.99 -80.99 -11.46
N LYS A 246 -31.51 -80.11 -10.56
CA LYS A 246 -32.30 -79.52 -9.48
C LYS A 246 -32.51 -78.04 -9.76
N PHE A 247 -33.69 -77.54 -9.40
CA PHE A 247 -34.05 -76.14 -9.52
C PHE A 247 -34.24 -75.53 -8.15
N HIS A 248 -33.75 -74.31 -7.98
CA HIS A 248 -33.93 -73.50 -6.79
C HIS A 248 -34.52 -72.17 -7.20
N LEU A 249 -35.55 -71.73 -6.49
CA LEU A 249 -36.23 -70.45 -6.72
C LEU A 249 -36.31 -69.71 -5.39
N GLY A 250 -36.01 -68.43 -5.41
CA GLY A 250 -35.92 -67.61 -4.20
C GLY A 250 -36.42 -66.20 -4.44
N THR A 251 -37.01 -65.62 -3.39
CA THR A 251 -37.38 -64.21 -3.36
C THR A 251 -36.94 -63.57 -2.06
N GLU A 252 -36.55 -62.29 -2.12
CA GLU A 252 -36.25 -61.47 -0.95
C GLU A 252 -36.90 -60.11 -1.11
N TYR A 253 -37.74 -59.73 -0.14
CA TYR A 253 -38.19 -58.35 0.01
C TYR A 253 -37.38 -57.70 1.13
N ASN A 254 -36.64 -56.66 0.78
CA ASN A 254 -35.87 -55.87 1.75
C ASN A 254 -36.61 -54.57 2.02
N TYR A 255 -37.02 -54.33 3.26
CA TYR A 255 -37.67 -53.11 3.71
C TYR A 255 -36.64 -52.15 4.33
N ASN A 256 -36.40 -51.04 3.63
CA ASN A 256 -35.52 -49.93 4.02
C ASN A 256 -34.09 -50.35 4.43
N GLY A 257 -33.58 -51.47 3.92
CA GLY A 257 -32.26 -51.99 4.29
C GLY A 257 -32.17 -52.53 5.71
N GLN A 258 -33.30 -52.70 6.41
CA GLN A 258 -33.34 -53.02 7.85
C GLN A 258 -34.04 -54.33 8.17
N ALA A 259 -35.10 -54.68 7.44
CA ALA A 259 -35.85 -55.91 7.67
C ALA A 259 -36.05 -56.64 6.35
N MET A 260 -35.86 -57.96 6.35
CA MET A 260 -35.98 -58.78 5.15
C MET A 260 -36.94 -59.94 5.38
N LEU A 261 -37.75 -60.23 4.36
CA LEU A 261 -38.59 -61.42 4.30
C LEU A 261 -38.24 -62.21 3.05
N ARG A 262 -38.16 -63.54 3.20
CA ARG A 262 -37.68 -64.45 2.17
C ARG A 262 -38.59 -65.66 2.06
N VAL A 263 -38.87 -66.04 0.83
CA VAL A 263 -39.56 -67.28 0.49
C VAL A 263 -38.79 -67.95 -0.63
N GLY A 264 -38.58 -69.25 -0.52
CA GLY A 264 -37.93 -70.03 -1.55
C GLY A 264 -38.50 -71.44 -1.69
N VAL A 265 -38.11 -72.08 -2.77
CA VAL A 265 -38.45 -73.47 -3.11
C VAL A 265 -37.20 -74.16 -3.63
N ASN A 266 -36.99 -75.40 -3.21
CA ASN A 266 -35.97 -76.29 -3.74
C ASN A 266 -36.51 -77.72 -3.89
N ASP A 267 -35.62 -78.67 -4.20
CA ASP A 267 -35.91 -80.10 -4.36
C ASP A 267 -36.44 -80.78 -3.09
N ARG A 268 -36.34 -80.12 -1.93
CA ARG A 268 -36.87 -80.60 -0.63
C ARG A 268 -38.21 -79.95 -0.28
N GLY A 269 -38.52 -78.79 -0.84
CA GLY A 269 -39.79 -78.09 -0.64
C GLY A 269 -39.63 -76.59 -0.37
N LEU A 270 -40.65 -76.01 0.29
CA LEU A 270 -40.68 -74.60 0.67
C LEU A 270 -39.66 -74.28 1.76
N THR A 271 -39.06 -73.10 1.68
CA THR A 271 -38.26 -72.49 2.73
C THR A 271 -38.72 -71.07 3.01
N PHE A 272 -38.56 -70.66 4.26
CA PHE A 272 -38.93 -69.33 4.73
C PHE A 272 -37.76 -68.71 5.46
N GLY A 273 -37.56 -67.41 5.32
CA GLY A 273 -36.52 -66.69 6.02
C GLY A 273 -36.92 -65.28 6.42
N ALA A 274 -36.30 -64.79 7.48
CA ALA A 274 -36.40 -63.41 7.93
C ALA A 274 -35.01 -62.89 8.31
N GLY A 275 -34.77 -61.60 8.12
CA GLY A 275 -33.50 -60.95 8.44
C GLY A 275 -33.72 -59.58 9.07
N ALA A 276 -32.79 -59.17 9.93
CA ALA A 276 -32.79 -57.86 10.54
C ALA A 276 -31.37 -57.27 10.56
N VAL A 277 -31.24 -56.01 10.15
CA VAL A 277 -29.97 -55.27 10.12
C VAL A 277 -30.00 -54.13 11.11
N TYR A 278 -28.99 -54.07 11.98
CA TYR A 278 -28.74 -52.94 12.85
C TYR A 278 -27.29 -52.47 12.69
N LYS A 279 -27.13 -51.29 12.08
CA LYS A 279 -25.83 -50.69 11.72
C LYS A 279 -24.99 -51.62 10.84
N ARG A 280 -24.06 -52.35 11.45
CA ARG A 280 -23.10 -53.24 10.78
C ARG A 280 -23.37 -54.72 11.06
N TYR A 281 -24.37 -55.02 11.88
CA TYR A 281 -24.72 -56.36 12.31
C TYR A 281 -26.01 -56.77 11.62
N GLU A 282 -26.03 -57.98 11.08
CA GLU A 282 -27.21 -58.59 10.47
C GLU A 282 -27.45 -59.95 11.12
N LEU A 283 -28.71 -60.22 11.44
CA LEU A 283 -29.17 -61.48 12.01
C LEU A 283 -30.19 -62.08 11.06
N ASP A 284 -29.89 -63.26 10.55
CA ASP A 284 -30.79 -63.99 9.66
C ASP A 284 -31.27 -65.28 10.31
N TYR A 285 -32.52 -65.60 10.05
CA TYR A 285 -33.15 -66.84 10.45
C TYR A 285 -33.82 -67.48 9.24
N SER A 286 -33.76 -68.81 9.15
CA SER A 286 -34.54 -69.56 8.17
C SER A 286 -35.03 -70.90 8.70
N TYR A 287 -36.11 -71.36 8.08
CA TYR A 287 -36.70 -72.67 8.31
C TYR A 287 -36.93 -73.37 6.97
N GLY A 288 -36.61 -74.67 6.92
CA GLY A 288 -36.89 -75.48 5.73
C GLY A 288 -36.55 -76.95 5.94
N LYS A 289 -37.08 -77.81 5.06
CA LYS A 289 -36.82 -79.25 5.10
C LYS A 289 -35.36 -79.57 4.79
N ILE A 290 -34.85 -80.64 5.42
CA ILE A 290 -33.48 -81.14 5.23
C ILE A 290 -33.47 -82.29 4.21
N ASP A 291 -34.58 -83.02 4.10
CA ASP A 291 -34.74 -84.12 3.16
C ASP A 291 -36.03 -84.00 2.35
N SER A 292 -36.03 -84.61 1.16
CA SER A 292 -37.18 -84.63 0.24
C SER A 292 -38.16 -85.77 0.53
N ARG A 293 -37.78 -86.73 1.39
CA ARG A 293 -38.57 -87.93 1.70
C ARG A 293 -39.47 -87.75 2.93
N ASN A 294 -39.47 -86.56 3.53
CA ASN A 294 -40.17 -86.22 4.77
C ASN A 294 -39.85 -87.17 5.92
N VAL A 295 -38.63 -87.71 5.94
CA VAL A 295 -38.14 -88.60 7.00
C VAL A 295 -37.79 -87.79 8.24
N PHE A 296 -37.31 -86.55 8.04
CA PHE A 296 -36.88 -85.68 9.14
C PHE A 296 -37.74 -84.41 9.25
N SER A 297 -37.79 -83.85 10.46
CA SER A 297 -38.39 -82.54 10.68
C SER A 297 -37.56 -81.44 9.99
N GLY A 298 -38.19 -80.29 9.75
CA GLY A 298 -37.48 -79.12 9.21
C GLY A 298 -36.38 -78.63 10.15
N SER A 299 -35.33 -78.03 9.57
CA SER A 299 -34.21 -77.45 10.32
C SER A 299 -34.43 -75.96 10.54
N HIS A 300 -34.16 -75.52 11.77
CA HIS A 300 -33.98 -74.12 12.13
C HIS A 300 -32.52 -73.72 11.92
N ARG A 301 -32.32 -72.58 11.26
CA ARG A 301 -30.98 -72.11 10.89
C ARG A 301 -30.84 -70.63 11.20
N ILE A 302 -29.69 -70.24 11.72
CA ILE A 302 -29.38 -68.88 12.12
C ILE A 302 -28.03 -68.44 11.54
N SER A 303 -27.95 -67.19 11.09
CA SER A 303 -26.71 -66.55 10.68
C SER A 303 -26.52 -65.22 11.35
N PHE A 304 -25.28 -64.93 11.73
CA PHE A 304 -24.84 -63.63 12.20
C PHE A 304 -23.80 -63.09 11.24
N VAL A 305 -24.03 -61.90 10.71
CA VAL A 305 -23.16 -61.23 9.74
C VAL A 305 -22.66 -59.91 10.31
N VAL A 306 -21.37 -59.61 10.11
CA VAL A 306 -20.75 -58.35 10.50
C VAL A 306 -20.02 -57.73 9.31
N ASN A 307 -20.46 -56.55 8.89
CA ASN A 307 -19.86 -55.79 7.80
C ASN A 307 -19.06 -54.60 8.35
N PHE A 308 -17.73 -54.63 8.30
CA PHE A 308 -16.88 -53.67 9.02
C PHE A 308 -15.74 -53.07 8.19
N GLY A 309 -15.16 -52.00 8.73
CA GLY A 309 -14.15 -51.18 8.06
C GLY A 309 -14.74 -50.28 6.98
N LYS A 310 -13.87 -49.49 6.33
CA LYS A 310 -14.26 -48.59 5.25
C LYS A 310 -14.68 -49.38 4.00
N SER A 311 -15.70 -48.92 3.31
CA SER A 311 -16.10 -49.48 2.02
C SER A 311 -15.04 -49.21 0.95
N ARG A 312 -15.04 -49.98 -0.14
CA ARG A 312 -14.18 -49.71 -1.32
C ARG A 312 -14.37 -48.28 -1.83
N VAL A 313 -15.62 -47.83 -1.93
CA VAL A 313 -15.98 -46.46 -2.33
C VAL A 313 -15.39 -45.42 -1.36
N GLU A 314 -15.56 -45.60 -0.05
CA GLU A 314 -15.00 -44.68 0.96
C GLU A 314 -13.46 -44.64 0.92
N LYS A 315 -12.81 -45.78 0.65
CA LYS A 315 -11.35 -45.85 0.51
C LYS A 315 -10.87 -45.13 -0.75
N LEU A 316 -11.57 -45.26 -1.88
CA LEU A 316 -11.25 -44.55 -3.13
C LEU A 316 -11.38 -43.05 -2.95
N GLN A 317 -12.49 -42.57 -2.38
CA GLN A 317 -12.70 -41.16 -2.07
C GLN A 317 -11.60 -40.59 -1.16
N LEU A 318 -11.14 -41.35 -0.17
CA LEU A 318 -10.04 -40.94 0.71
C LEU A 318 -8.72 -40.79 -0.06
N ILE A 319 -8.43 -41.71 -1.00
CA ILE A 319 -7.22 -41.67 -1.82
C ILE A 319 -7.29 -40.48 -2.78
N GLU A 320 -8.43 -40.25 -3.42
CA GLU A 320 -8.66 -39.10 -4.30
C GLU A 320 -8.50 -37.78 -3.54
N ALA A 321 -9.09 -37.66 -2.36
CA ALA A 321 -8.94 -36.47 -1.52
C ALA A 321 -7.48 -36.22 -1.10
N LYS A 322 -6.74 -37.29 -0.76
CA LYS A 322 -5.29 -37.18 -0.47
C LYS A 322 -4.50 -36.73 -1.69
N ARG A 323 -4.77 -37.32 -2.86
CA ARG A 323 -4.12 -36.98 -4.12
C ARG A 323 -4.39 -35.53 -4.51
N GLN A 324 -5.63 -35.07 -4.34
CA GLN A 324 -6.01 -33.69 -4.59
C GLN A 324 -5.24 -32.73 -3.68
N LYS A 325 -5.16 -33.04 -2.38
CA LYS A 325 -4.37 -32.27 -1.41
C LYS A 325 -2.88 -32.24 -1.77
N GLU A 326 -2.30 -33.37 -2.18
CA GLU A 326 -0.89 -33.43 -2.61
C GLU A 326 -0.63 -32.58 -3.86
N ILE A 327 -1.57 -32.57 -4.82
CA ILE A 327 -1.50 -31.73 -6.02
C ILE A 327 -1.58 -30.26 -5.63
N GLU A 328 -2.51 -29.88 -4.76
CA GLU A 328 -2.65 -28.50 -4.24
C GLU A 328 -1.38 -28.03 -3.51
N GLU A 329 -0.81 -28.86 -2.63
CA GLU A 329 0.45 -28.58 -1.95
C GLU A 329 1.63 -28.46 -2.93
N ARG A 330 1.64 -29.22 -4.02
CA ARG A 330 2.66 -29.11 -5.06
C ARG A 330 2.52 -27.82 -5.86
N ILE A 331 1.30 -27.45 -6.24
CA ILE A 331 1.00 -26.19 -6.94
C ILE A 331 1.35 -24.99 -6.05
N ALA A 332 0.97 -25.02 -4.77
CA ALA A 332 1.30 -23.96 -3.82
C ALA A 332 2.81 -23.77 -3.66
N ARG A 333 3.58 -24.88 -3.53
CA ARG A 333 5.05 -24.82 -3.47
C ARG A 333 5.67 -24.24 -4.74
N GLU A 334 5.18 -24.64 -5.91
CA GLU A 334 5.66 -24.12 -7.18
C GLU A 334 5.31 -22.64 -7.37
N ASN A 335 4.09 -22.22 -6.99
CA ASN A 335 3.67 -20.82 -7.01
C ASN A 335 4.52 -19.95 -6.07
N GLU A 336 4.78 -20.41 -4.85
CA GLU A 336 5.64 -19.71 -3.90
C GLU A 336 7.09 -19.63 -4.40
N ARG A 337 7.61 -20.70 -5.03
CA ARG A 337 8.94 -20.67 -5.68
C ARG A 337 8.99 -19.63 -6.81
N ARG A 338 7.97 -19.59 -7.68
CA ARG A 338 7.86 -18.59 -8.76
C ARG A 338 7.75 -17.18 -8.21
N ARG A 339 6.92 -16.97 -7.19
CA ARG A 339 6.78 -15.69 -6.47
C ARG A 339 8.12 -15.20 -5.93
N ARG A 340 8.88 -16.05 -5.21
CA ARG A 340 10.22 -15.71 -4.71
C ARG A 340 11.22 -15.38 -5.82
N ALA A 341 11.23 -16.16 -6.89
CA ALA A 341 12.10 -15.90 -8.04
C ALA A 341 11.76 -14.55 -8.72
N GLN A 342 10.47 -14.23 -8.84
CA GLN A 342 9.99 -12.98 -9.41
C GLN A 342 10.31 -11.78 -8.51
N ILE A 343 10.13 -11.90 -7.18
CA ILE A 343 10.56 -10.90 -6.21
C ILE A 343 12.05 -10.62 -6.34
N LYS A 344 12.90 -11.66 -6.35
CA LYS A 344 14.35 -11.50 -6.51
C LYS A 344 14.72 -10.80 -7.82
N LYS A 345 14.07 -11.17 -8.92
CA LYS A 345 14.28 -10.54 -10.23
C LYS A 345 13.89 -9.06 -10.22
N LEU A 346 12.69 -8.73 -9.73
CA LEU A 346 12.20 -7.35 -9.67
C LEU A 346 13.03 -6.46 -8.74
N LEU A 347 13.48 -6.99 -7.59
CA LEU A 347 14.41 -6.30 -6.69
C LEU A 347 15.73 -5.98 -7.39
N GLY A 348 16.29 -6.94 -8.14
CA GLY A 348 17.49 -6.73 -8.95
C GLY A 348 17.29 -5.63 -9.99
N GLU A 349 16.24 -5.73 -10.82
CA GLU A 349 15.91 -4.73 -11.84
C GLU A 349 15.68 -3.33 -11.23
N GLY A 350 14.99 -3.25 -10.09
CA GLY A 350 14.75 -1.98 -9.39
C GLY A 350 16.03 -1.34 -8.87
N LYS A 351 16.95 -2.14 -8.31
CA LYS A 351 18.26 -1.66 -7.83
C LYS A 351 19.15 -1.18 -8.97
N ASP A 352 19.16 -1.89 -10.11
CA ASP A 352 19.93 -1.47 -11.28
C ASP A 352 19.42 -0.13 -11.84
N LEU A 353 18.10 0.08 -11.86
CA LEU A 353 17.48 1.35 -12.25
C LEU A 353 17.77 2.47 -11.26
N TYR A 354 17.74 2.17 -9.96
CA TYR A 354 18.11 3.11 -8.90
C TYR A 354 19.56 3.58 -9.05
N ALA A 355 20.49 2.64 -9.29
CA ALA A 355 21.89 2.94 -9.54
C ALA A 355 22.14 3.74 -10.84
N SER A 356 21.19 3.71 -11.77
CA SER A 356 21.22 4.47 -13.02
C SER A 356 20.50 5.83 -12.93
N ASP A 357 20.15 6.29 -11.72
CA ASP A 357 19.40 7.52 -11.44
C ASP A 357 17.98 7.58 -12.06
N ASP A 358 17.43 6.46 -12.56
CA ASP A 358 16.05 6.37 -13.05
C ASP A 358 15.09 6.02 -11.90
N TYR A 359 14.99 6.95 -10.94
CA TYR A 359 14.26 6.76 -9.68
C TYR A 359 12.76 6.45 -9.90
N PHE A 360 12.14 6.98 -10.95
CA PHE A 360 10.73 6.70 -11.22
C PHE A 360 10.52 5.23 -11.62
N LYS A 361 11.32 4.71 -12.56
CA LYS A 361 11.20 3.29 -12.96
C LYS A 361 11.65 2.36 -11.83
N ALA A 362 12.66 2.74 -11.06
CA ALA A 362 13.08 2.00 -9.87
C ALA A 362 11.91 1.87 -8.86
N LEU A 363 11.22 2.98 -8.57
CA LEU A 363 10.05 3.00 -7.69
C LEU A 363 8.95 2.05 -8.15
N VAL A 364 8.66 2.01 -9.46
CA VAL A 364 7.67 1.09 -10.03
C VAL A 364 8.08 -0.37 -9.80
N LYS A 365 9.35 -0.72 -9.99
CA LYS A 365 9.84 -2.09 -9.76
C LYS A 365 9.73 -2.50 -8.29
N PHE A 366 10.09 -1.63 -7.36
CA PHE A 366 9.93 -1.91 -5.93
C PHE A 366 8.45 -2.01 -5.52
N GLN A 367 7.56 -1.21 -6.10
CA GLN A 367 6.11 -1.34 -5.89
C GLN A 367 5.56 -2.67 -6.41
N GLN A 368 6.03 -3.15 -7.58
CA GLN A 368 5.68 -4.48 -8.09
C GLN A 368 6.14 -5.62 -7.16
N VAL A 369 7.26 -5.44 -6.44
CA VAL A 369 7.67 -6.37 -5.39
C VAL A 369 6.67 -6.34 -4.23
N LEU A 370 6.23 -5.15 -3.79
CA LEU A 370 5.25 -5.01 -2.70
C LEU A 370 3.85 -5.52 -3.08
N GLU A 371 3.49 -5.55 -4.36
CA GLU A 371 2.28 -6.23 -4.84
C GLU A 371 2.37 -7.76 -4.64
N LEU A 372 3.55 -8.33 -4.82
CA LEU A 372 3.80 -9.76 -4.61
C LEU A 372 4.02 -10.09 -3.12
N ASP A 373 4.65 -9.21 -2.36
CA ASP A 373 4.92 -9.35 -0.93
C ASP A 373 4.92 -7.98 -0.25
N GLN A 374 3.75 -7.60 0.29
CA GLN A 374 3.52 -6.31 0.94
C GLN A 374 4.45 -6.04 2.13
N SER A 375 5.00 -7.09 2.73
CA SER A 375 5.88 -7.03 3.89
C SER A 375 7.36 -7.17 3.55
N ASN A 376 7.72 -7.17 2.27
CA ASN A 376 9.10 -7.32 1.85
C ASN A 376 9.94 -6.14 2.38
N PRO A 377 10.86 -6.36 3.35
CA PRO A 377 11.54 -5.26 4.03
C PRO A 377 12.45 -4.50 3.08
N GLU A 378 13.14 -5.23 2.20
CA GLU A 378 14.06 -4.65 1.22
C GLU A 378 13.33 -3.76 0.21
N ALA A 379 12.15 -4.17 -0.27
CA ALA A 379 11.36 -3.32 -1.17
C ALA A 379 10.78 -2.08 -0.48
N LEU A 380 10.36 -2.19 0.78
CA LEU A 380 9.87 -1.05 1.57
C LEU A 380 10.97 0.00 1.74
N ASP A 381 12.16 -0.42 2.19
CA ASP A 381 13.31 0.46 2.37
C ASP A 381 13.68 1.16 1.06
N MET A 382 13.75 0.40 -0.05
CA MET A 382 14.08 0.96 -1.35
C MET A 382 13.01 1.93 -1.88
N VAL A 383 11.72 1.70 -1.59
CA VAL A 383 10.63 2.64 -1.95
C VAL A 383 10.81 3.97 -1.22
N ASP A 384 11.08 3.92 0.08
CA ASP A 384 11.25 5.12 0.90
C ASP A 384 12.50 5.90 0.51
N GLU A 385 13.62 5.20 0.29
CA GLU A 385 14.86 5.81 -0.19
C GLU A 385 14.66 6.47 -1.57
N THR A 386 14.01 5.77 -2.50
CA THR A 386 13.73 6.28 -3.86
C THR A 386 12.84 7.52 -3.81
N ARG A 387 11.80 7.53 -2.98
CA ARG A 387 10.93 8.70 -2.79
C ARG A 387 11.67 9.88 -2.17
N ALA A 388 12.53 9.63 -1.19
CA ALA A 388 13.36 10.67 -0.57
C ALA A 388 14.27 11.32 -1.61
N ARG A 389 14.96 10.52 -2.45
CA ARG A 389 15.79 11.01 -3.56
C ARG A 389 15.02 11.84 -4.58
N MET A 390 13.87 11.34 -5.04
CA MET A 390 13.02 12.09 -5.97
C MET A 390 12.59 13.44 -5.39
N THR A 391 12.27 13.48 -4.09
CA THR A 391 11.88 14.70 -3.39
C THR A 391 13.05 15.67 -3.25
N GLU A 392 14.25 15.17 -2.94
CA GLU A 392 15.48 15.96 -2.87
C GLU A 392 15.81 16.62 -4.22
N ILE A 393 15.75 15.85 -5.31
CA ILE A 393 15.98 16.35 -6.68
C ILE A 393 14.96 17.44 -7.02
N ARG A 394 13.67 17.15 -6.81
CA ARG A 394 12.59 18.12 -7.07
C ARG A 394 12.74 19.39 -6.24
N LYS A 395 13.19 19.27 -4.99
CA LYS A 395 13.46 20.42 -4.13
C LYS A 395 14.62 21.26 -4.67
N LYS A 396 15.73 20.63 -5.07
CA LYS A 396 16.88 21.34 -5.69
C LYS A 396 16.46 22.09 -6.95
N GLU A 397 15.65 21.48 -7.82
CA GLU A 397 15.12 22.13 -9.02
C GLU A 397 14.22 23.33 -8.66
N MET A 398 13.35 23.17 -7.66
CA MET A 398 12.45 24.22 -7.19
C MET A 398 13.22 25.38 -6.54
N ASP A 399 14.24 25.10 -5.73
CA ASP A 399 15.10 26.10 -5.11
C ASP A 399 15.89 26.89 -6.16
N GLN A 400 16.38 26.22 -7.22
CA GLN A 400 17.02 26.88 -8.37
C GLN A 400 16.05 27.76 -9.17
N GLN A 401 14.78 27.36 -9.31
CA GLN A 401 13.77 28.20 -9.95
C GLN A 401 13.41 29.40 -9.06
N LEU A 402 13.29 29.19 -7.75
CA LEU A 402 12.97 30.24 -6.79
C LEU A 402 14.07 31.30 -6.72
N SER A 403 15.35 30.89 -6.74
CA SER A 403 16.47 31.83 -6.78
C SER A 403 16.44 32.70 -8.04
N LYS A 404 16.21 32.11 -9.22
CA LYS A 404 16.06 32.85 -10.49
C LYS A 404 14.89 33.85 -10.45
N ILE A 405 13.77 33.47 -9.83
CA ILE A 405 12.60 34.35 -9.66
C ILE A 405 12.92 35.49 -8.69
N GLN A 406 13.60 35.21 -7.58
CA GLN A 406 13.99 36.22 -6.60
C GLN A 406 14.98 37.23 -7.18
N GLU A 407 16.01 36.79 -7.90
CA GLU A 407 16.95 37.68 -8.60
C GLU A 407 16.23 38.59 -9.62
N THR A 408 15.30 38.02 -10.39
CA THR A 408 14.50 38.79 -11.36
C THR A 408 13.62 39.84 -10.66
N ARG A 409 13.02 39.49 -9.52
CA ARG A 409 12.19 40.40 -8.72
C ARG A 409 13.02 41.53 -8.11
N GLN A 410 14.20 41.22 -7.57
CA GLN A 410 15.12 42.22 -7.04
C GLN A 410 15.59 43.18 -8.13
N ARG A 411 15.99 42.67 -9.31
CA ARG A 411 16.36 43.52 -10.47
C ARG A 411 15.22 44.46 -10.87
N LYS A 412 13.98 43.98 -10.95
CA LYS A 412 12.82 44.84 -11.28
C LYS A 412 12.54 45.90 -10.21
N GLN A 413 12.72 45.58 -8.93
CA GLN A 413 12.54 46.54 -7.84
C GLN A 413 13.64 47.62 -7.84
N ILE A 414 14.90 47.23 -8.06
CA ILE A 414 16.03 48.15 -8.22
C ILE A 414 15.78 49.07 -9.41
N GLN A 415 15.39 48.53 -10.57
CA GLN A 415 15.11 49.34 -11.76
C GLN A 415 13.97 50.34 -11.52
N LYS A 416 12.86 49.91 -10.91
CA LYS A 416 11.74 50.80 -10.58
C LYS A 416 12.13 51.92 -9.63
N PHE A 417 13.03 51.65 -8.68
CA PHE A 417 13.58 52.66 -7.78
C PHE A 417 14.47 53.65 -8.53
N VAL A 418 15.42 53.14 -9.34
CA VAL A 418 16.31 53.95 -10.18
C VAL A 418 15.51 54.85 -11.11
N ASP A 419 14.55 54.32 -11.87
CA ASP A 419 13.74 55.09 -12.82
C ASP A 419 12.96 56.22 -12.14
N LYS A 420 12.39 55.96 -10.95
CA LYS A 420 11.67 56.97 -10.18
C LYS A 420 12.58 58.15 -9.83
N HIS A 421 13.77 57.87 -9.33
CA HIS A 421 14.72 58.88 -8.88
C HIS A 421 15.40 59.60 -10.07
N VAL A 422 15.69 58.89 -11.17
CA VAL A 422 16.16 59.50 -12.42
C VAL A 422 15.16 60.51 -12.98
N ASN A 423 13.87 60.13 -13.05
CA ASN A 423 12.83 61.02 -13.55
C ASN A 423 12.60 62.24 -12.64
N ARG A 424 12.66 62.06 -11.31
CA ARG A 424 12.59 63.20 -10.37
C ARG A 424 13.76 64.16 -10.54
N GLY A 425 14.97 63.64 -10.71
CA GLY A 425 16.14 64.49 -10.97
C GLY A 425 15.99 65.29 -12.28
N LEU A 426 15.47 64.66 -13.34
CA LEU A 426 15.16 65.35 -14.61
C LEU A 426 14.08 66.43 -14.44
N ASP A 427 13.07 66.20 -13.60
CA ASP A 427 12.04 67.21 -13.32
C ASP A 427 12.58 68.41 -12.53
N TYR A 428 13.49 68.18 -11.57
CA TYR A 428 14.18 69.28 -10.87
C TYR A 428 15.11 70.05 -11.81
N LEU A 429 15.81 69.36 -12.72
CA LEU A 429 16.62 70.00 -13.74
C LEU A 429 15.78 70.94 -14.62
N LYS A 430 14.60 70.50 -15.09
CA LYS A 430 13.68 71.36 -15.86
C LYS A 430 13.24 72.61 -15.12
N LYS A 431 13.16 72.54 -13.78
CA LYS A 431 12.80 73.67 -12.91
C LYS A 431 14.00 74.57 -12.57
N GLY A 432 15.20 74.22 -13.02
CA GLY A 432 16.44 74.94 -12.71
C GLY A 432 16.93 74.75 -11.27
N ASP A 433 16.43 73.73 -10.57
CA ASP A 433 16.87 73.34 -9.22
C ASP A 433 17.92 72.23 -9.33
N TYR A 434 19.13 72.64 -9.67
CA TYR A 434 20.25 71.73 -9.93
C TYR A 434 20.68 70.94 -8.68
N GLY A 435 20.56 71.52 -7.47
CA GLY A 435 20.91 70.84 -6.22
C GLY A 435 19.98 69.67 -5.93
N SER A 436 18.66 69.90 -6.03
CA SER A 436 17.68 68.82 -5.88
C SER A 436 17.79 67.76 -6.98
N ALA A 437 18.12 68.16 -8.22
CA ALA A 437 18.35 67.23 -9.32
C ALA A 437 19.53 66.28 -9.06
N ILE A 438 20.67 66.83 -8.62
CA ILE A 438 21.87 66.06 -8.27
C ILE A 438 21.57 65.07 -7.13
N ASN A 439 20.83 65.49 -6.10
CA ASN A 439 20.48 64.63 -4.97
C ASN A 439 19.62 63.43 -5.39
N GLU A 440 18.58 63.64 -6.19
CA GLU A 440 17.73 62.56 -6.70
C GLU A 440 18.55 61.59 -7.59
N TRP A 441 19.47 62.09 -8.41
CA TRP A 441 20.35 61.22 -9.20
C TRP A 441 21.40 60.48 -8.37
N ASN A 442 21.92 61.06 -7.29
CA ASN A 442 22.80 60.33 -6.36
C ASN A 442 22.07 59.16 -5.70
N LEU A 443 20.79 59.33 -5.33
CA LEU A 443 19.97 58.23 -4.80
C LEU A 443 19.80 57.10 -5.83
N ALA A 444 19.63 57.45 -7.11
CA ALA A 444 19.57 56.48 -8.20
C ALA A 444 20.94 55.79 -8.43
N LEU A 445 22.03 56.55 -8.37
CA LEU A 445 23.40 56.06 -8.56
C LEU A 445 23.83 55.09 -7.45
N ASP A 446 23.39 55.28 -6.21
CA ASP A 446 23.67 54.37 -5.08
C ASP A 446 23.13 52.95 -5.32
N ARG A 447 22.05 52.82 -6.10
CA ARG A 447 21.47 51.52 -6.49
C ARG A 447 22.01 50.97 -7.81
N GLN A 448 22.61 51.82 -8.64
CA GLN A 448 23.26 51.42 -9.89
C GLN A 448 24.58 52.18 -10.09
N PRO A 449 25.64 51.83 -9.33
CA PRO A 449 26.89 52.59 -9.27
C PRO A 449 27.64 52.67 -10.61
N ASP A 450 27.35 51.72 -11.51
CA ASP A 450 27.98 51.60 -12.83
C ASP A 450 27.25 52.38 -13.93
N SER A 451 26.12 53.04 -13.62
CA SER A 451 25.35 53.78 -14.62
C SER A 451 26.10 55.02 -15.10
N GLN A 452 26.70 54.94 -16.30
CA GLN A 452 27.36 56.09 -16.93
C GLN A 452 26.37 57.23 -17.22
N GLN A 453 25.12 56.91 -17.54
CA GLN A 453 24.08 57.90 -17.83
C GLN A 453 23.76 58.78 -16.61
N ILE A 454 23.59 58.18 -15.42
CA ILE A 454 23.28 58.92 -14.19
C ILE A 454 24.48 59.79 -13.78
N LYS A 455 25.70 59.26 -13.92
CA LYS A 455 26.94 60.03 -13.69
C LYS A 455 27.00 61.27 -14.59
N GLN A 456 26.65 61.12 -15.87
CA GLN A 456 26.63 62.24 -16.82
C GLN A 456 25.61 63.30 -16.42
N TYR A 457 24.39 62.92 -16.03
CA TYR A 457 23.37 63.88 -15.58
C TYR A 457 23.82 64.70 -14.37
N ILE A 458 24.47 64.06 -13.39
CA ILE A 458 25.03 64.76 -12.23
C ILE A 458 26.11 65.76 -12.66
N GLU A 459 27.00 65.35 -13.56
CA GLU A 459 28.11 66.21 -14.02
C GLU A 459 27.61 67.42 -14.82
N ASP A 460 26.65 67.21 -15.72
CA ASP A 460 26.04 68.28 -16.51
C ASP A 460 25.32 69.30 -15.61
N ALA A 461 24.56 68.83 -14.62
CA ALA A 461 23.88 69.71 -13.67
C ALA A 461 24.85 70.45 -12.74
N LYS A 462 25.97 69.82 -12.35
CA LYS A 462 27.04 70.51 -11.62
C LYS A 462 27.62 71.64 -12.47
N ASN A 463 27.97 71.36 -13.73
CA ASN A 463 28.54 72.37 -14.62
C ASN A 463 27.61 73.57 -14.84
N GLU A 464 26.31 73.33 -15.03
CA GLU A 464 25.31 74.40 -15.15
C GLU A 464 25.12 75.21 -13.86
N LEU A 465 25.04 74.55 -12.71
CA LEU A 465 24.99 75.22 -11.40
C LEU A 465 26.22 76.13 -11.21
N MET A 466 27.39 75.63 -11.61
CA MET A 466 28.67 76.34 -11.48
C MET A 466 28.73 77.56 -12.40
N SER A 467 28.23 77.45 -13.63
CA SER A 467 28.10 78.57 -14.57
C SER A 467 27.24 79.70 -13.97
N LYS A 468 26.08 79.34 -13.40
CA LYS A 468 25.12 80.30 -12.82
C LYS A 468 25.66 81.03 -11.59
N ILE A 469 26.39 80.33 -10.73
CA ILE A 469 27.08 80.93 -9.57
C ILE A 469 28.12 81.97 -10.06
N THR A 470 28.94 81.61 -11.04
CA THR A 470 29.96 82.53 -11.59
C THR A 470 29.32 83.77 -12.22
N GLU A 471 28.22 83.62 -12.96
CA GLU A 471 27.49 84.76 -13.54
C GLU A 471 27.01 85.76 -12.48
N LEU A 472 26.42 85.26 -11.38
CA LEU A 472 25.94 86.09 -10.28
C LEU A 472 27.07 86.86 -9.60
N ILE A 473 28.21 86.20 -9.38
CA ILE A 473 29.43 86.78 -8.79
C ILE A 473 29.98 87.90 -9.70
N ASP A 474 30.09 87.65 -11.01
CA ASP A 474 30.61 88.63 -11.98
C ASP A 474 29.70 89.85 -12.10
N ARG A 475 28.38 89.63 -12.06
CA ARG A 475 27.40 90.73 -12.08
C ARG A 475 27.47 91.54 -10.79
N ALA A 476 27.63 90.89 -9.64
CA ALA A 476 27.85 91.55 -8.35
C ALA A 476 29.14 92.39 -8.35
N ASP A 477 30.24 91.85 -8.89
CA ASP A 477 31.51 92.58 -9.05
C ASP A 477 31.37 93.83 -9.93
N LYS A 478 30.67 93.72 -11.06
CA LYS A 478 30.43 94.85 -11.96
C LYS A 478 29.62 95.96 -11.27
N LEU A 479 28.60 95.60 -10.49
CA LEU A 479 27.81 96.56 -9.71
C LEU A 479 28.64 97.21 -8.60
N ALA A 480 29.45 96.42 -7.90
CA ALA A 480 30.38 96.92 -6.88
C ALA A 480 31.37 97.95 -7.44
N LYS A 481 31.94 97.70 -8.63
CA LYS A 481 32.85 98.64 -9.31
C LYS A 481 32.16 99.95 -9.71
N LYS A 482 30.86 99.91 -10.01
CA LYS A 482 30.05 101.10 -10.37
C LYS A 482 29.55 101.90 -9.16
N GLY A 483 29.93 101.50 -7.93
CA GLY A 483 29.49 102.16 -6.69
C GLY A 483 28.08 101.79 -6.23
N ASN A 484 27.41 100.84 -6.90
CA ASN A 484 26.10 100.35 -6.49
C ASN A 484 26.24 99.16 -5.54
N PHE A 485 26.70 99.46 -4.32
CA PHE A 485 27.07 98.46 -3.32
C PHE A 485 25.87 97.67 -2.77
N GLY A 486 24.70 98.29 -2.67
CA GLY A 486 23.48 97.62 -2.19
C GLY A 486 22.98 96.52 -3.12
N GLU A 487 22.96 96.77 -4.43
CA GLU A 487 22.51 95.76 -5.41
C GLU A 487 23.58 94.68 -5.65
N ALA A 488 24.86 95.02 -5.56
CA ALA A 488 25.95 94.05 -5.55
C ALA A 488 25.82 93.04 -4.39
N ASN A 489 25.43 93.51 -3.19
CA ASN A 489 25.30 92.65 -2.02
C ASN A 489 24.14 91.64 -2.15
N LYS A 490 23.04 91.99 -2.83
CA LYS A 490 21.94 91.04 -3.10
C LYS A 490 22.37 89.90 -4.01
N LEU A 491 23.12 90.20 -5.07
CA LEU A 491 23.61 89.17 -5.99
C LEU A 491 24.65 88.25 -5.35
N TYR A 492 25.50 88.79 -4.46
CA TYR A 492 26.40 87.95 -3.66
C TYR A 492 25.66 86.99 -2.73
N ASN A 493 24.59 87.44 -2.08
CA ASN A 493 23.75 86.56 -1.26
C ASN A 493 23.10 85.43 -2.08
N GLN A 494 22.65 85.72 -3.30
CA GLN A 494 22.09 84.70 -4.20
C GLN A 494 23.16 83.69 -4.65
N ALA A 495 24.36 84.16 -4.99
CA ALA A 495 25.49 83.27 -5.32
C ALA A 495 25.90 82.40 -4.12
N LEU A 496 25.87 82.95 -2.90
CA LEU A 496 26.20 82.23 -1.67
C LEU A 496 25.20 81.10 -1.41
N LEU A 497 23.91 81.35 -1.62
CA LEU A 497 22.86 80.34 -1.45
C LEU A 497 23.00 79.17 -2.42
N LEU A 498 23.43 79.43 -3.66
CA LEU A 498 23.65 78.39 -4.66
C LEU A 498 24.98 77.64 -4.48
N SER A 499 25.91 78.18 -3.69
CA SER A 499 27.23 77.58 -3.43
C SER A 499 27.27 76.79 -2.11
N GLN A 500 26.15 76.23 -1.65
CA GLN A 500 26.06 75.54 -0.35
C GLN A 500 27.09 74.42 -0.20
N ASP A 501 27.40 73.72 -1.29
CA ASP A 501 28.32 72.58 -1.30
C ASP A 501 29.76 72.93 -1.75
N ASP A 502 30.09 74.21 -1.96
CA ASP A 502 31.42 74.69 -2.36
C ASP A 502 31.97 75.71 -1.34
N GLU A 503 32.56 75.19 -0.26
CA GLU A 503 33.10 75.96 0.86
C GLU A 503 34.14 76.99 0.43
N VAL A 504 34.97 76.65 -0.55
CA VAL A 504 36.01 77.53 -1.10
C VAL A 504 35.37 78.77 -1.74
N ARG A 505 34.27 78.59 -2.48
CA ARG A 505 33.54 79.72 -3.08
C ARG A 505 32.76 80.52 -2.06
N GLN A 506 32.15 79.87 -1.07
CA GLN A 506 31.46 80.60 -0.01
C GLN A 506 32.38 81.59 0.67
N GLU A 507 33.60 81.15 1.00
CA GLU A 507 34.60 81.99 1.63
C GLU A 507 34.97 83.19 0.74
N LYS A 508 35.14 82.95 -0.57
CA LYS A 508 35.42 84.02 -1.55
C LYS A 508 34.28 85.04 -1.66
N ILE A 509 33.03 84.58 -1.65
CA ILE A 509 31.84 85.46 -1.71
C ILE A 509 31.71 86.28 -0.42
N ARG A 510 31.86 85.64 0.75
CA ARG A 510 31.79 86.32 2.06
C ARG A 510 32.85 87.40 2.20
N LYS A 511 34.09 87.12 1.77
CA LYS A 511 35.18 88.11 1.78
C LYS A 511 34.84 89.36 0.95
N ARG A 512 34.26 89.17 -0.25
CA ARG A 512 33.83 90.27 -1.12
C ARG A 512 32.69 91.09 -0.53
N MET A 513 31.74 90.44 0.15
CA MET A 513 30.66 91.13 0.86
C MET A 513 31.18 91.98 2.04
N ALA A 514 32.14 91.46 2.81
CA ALA A 514 32.75 92.19 3.92
C ALA A 514 33.51 93.46 3.43
N GLU A 515 34.22 93.36 2.31
CA GLU A 515 34.90 94.52 1.69
C GLU A 515 33.91 95.61 1.22
N LEU A 516 32.72 95.21 0.75
CA LEU A 516 31.65 96.11 0.34
C LEU A 516 31.02 96.86 1.52
N GLU A 517 30.80 96.15 2.63
CA GLU A 517 30.21 96.69 3.85
C GLU A 517 31.07 97.80 4.48
N ILE A 518 32.39 97.64 4.47
CA ILE A 518 33.34 98.68 4.92
C ILE A 518 33.18 99.97 4.10
N LYS A 519 32.99 99.85 2.78
CA LYS A 519 32.86 101.01 1.87
C LYS A 519 31.51 101.73 2.05
N LEU A 520 30.42 101.00 2.25
CA LEU A 520 29.09 101.55 2.56
C LEU A 520 29.13 102.36 3.86
N ASN A 521 29.64 101.76 4.94
CA ASN A 521 29.71 102.40 6.24
C ASN A 521 30.61 103.65 6.25
N LEU A 522 31.73 103.62 5.50
CA LEU A 522 32.61 104.78 5.35
C LEU A 522 31.89 105.96 4.68
N TYR A 523 31.13 105.69 3.61
CA TYR A 523 30.36 106.72 2.92
C TYR A 523 29.31 107.35 3.85
N ASP A 524 28.55 106.53 4.58
CA ASP A 524 27.48 107.00 5.45
C ASP A 524 27.98 107.84 6.63
N TYR A 525 29.06 107.41 7.30
CA TYR A 525 29.65 108.18 8.40
C TYR A 525 30.27 109.49 7.92
N TYR A 526 30.90 109.52 6.74
CA TYR A 526 31.46 110.74 6.18
C TYR A 526 30.37 111.75 5.80
N GLN A 527 29.29 111.32 5.14
CA GLN A 527 28.17 112.20 4.79
C GLN A 527 27.45 112.73 6.03
N SER A 528 27.20 111.88 7.02
CA SER A 528 26.58 112.28 8.28
C SER A 528 27.43 113.28 9.05
N GLY A 529 28.75 113.10 9.05
CA GLY A 529 29.71 114.06 9.63
C GLY A 529 29.67 115.42 8.92
N LEU A 530 29.63 115.45 7.59
CA LEU A 530 29.55 116.69 6.82
C LEU A 530 28.24 117.46 7.07
N ILE A 531 27.12 116.76 7.20
CA ILE A 531 25.82 117.37 7.50
C ILE A 531 25.85 118.03 8.89
N ALA A 532 26.34 117.32 9.90
CA ALA A 532 26.48 117.88 11.25
C ALA A 532 27.46 119.06 11.30
N TYR A 533 28.57 118.97 10.55
CA TYR A 533 29.59 120.04 10.47
C TYR A 533 29.03 121.32 9.86
N ARG A 534 28.23 121.23 8.80
CA ARG A 534 27.56 122.40 8.19
C ARG A 534 26.50 123.03 9.08
N SER A 535 25.98 122.27 10.03
CA SER A 535 24.94 122.71 10.97
C SER A 535 25.54 123.28 12.26
N GLU A 536 26.86 123.47 12.32
CA GLU A 536 27.63 123.91 13.50
C GLU A 536 27.43 123.01 14.73
N ASN A 537 26.94 121.77 14.55
CA ASN A 537 26.84 120.76 15.59
C ASN A 537 28.18 120.01 15.69
N TRP A 538 29.17 120.68 16.26
CA TRP A 538 30.55 120.23 16.29
C TRP A 538 30.73 118.88 16.99
N LYS A 539 29.91 118.58 18.01
CA LYS A 539 29.99 117.32 18.77
C LYS A 539 29.57 116.13 17.90
N GLU A 540 28.48 116.26 17.15
CA GLU A 540 27.99 115.21 16.26
C GLU A 540 28.82 115.07 14.99
N ALA A 541 29.34 116.20 14.48
CA ALA A 541 30.30 116.21 13.39
C ALA A 541 31.59 115.45 13.75
N MET A 542 32.18 115.76 14.91
CA MET A 542 33.37 115.09 15.43
C MET A 542 33.15 113.58 15.58
N LEU A 543 32.04 113.16 16.17
CA LEU A 543 31.72 111.75 16.38
C LEU A 543 31.59 110.97 15.06
N ASN A 544 30.90 111.52 14.06
CA ASN A 544 30.72 110.84 12.78
C ASN A 544 32.00 110.83 11.94
N PHE A 545 32.81 111.90 11.99
CA PHE A 545 34.15 111.86 11.38
C PHE A 545 35.09 110.89 12.10
N GLU A 546 35.00 110.73 13.42
CA GLU A 546 35.75 109.69 14.16
C GLU A 546 35.39 108.29 13.66
N LYS A 547 34.08 108.00 13.49
CA LYS A 547 33.62 106.72 12.91
C LYS A 547 34.10 106.52 11.49
N ALA A 548 34.08 107.55 10.66
CA ALA A 548 34.63 107.49 9.31
C ALA A 548 36.16 107.28 9.30
N LEU A 549 36.89 107.90 10.23
CA LEU A 549 38.34 107.70 10.40
C LEU A 549 38.68 106.30 10.92
N LYS A 550 37.83 105.64 11.72
CA LYS A 550 38.06 104.23 12.07
C LYS A 550 38.06 103.32 10.84
N LEU A 551 37.25 103.65 9.83
CA LEU A 551 37.16 102.89 8.58
C LEU A 551 38.19 103.32 7.53
N ASN A 552 38.59 104.60 7.51
CA ASN A 552 39.67 105.11 6.66
C ASN A 552 40.57 106.11 7.43
N PRO A 553 41.54 105.63 8.22
CA PRO A 553 42.31 106.47 9.15
C PRO A 553 43.20 107.53 8.50
N ARG A 554 43.50 107.38 7.20
CA ARG A 554 44.45 108.22 6.47
C ARG A 554 43.79 109.21 5.53
N ASP A 555 42.47 109.35 5.53
CA ASP A 555 41.80 110.32 4.66
C ASP A 555 42.08 111.76 5.15
N PRO A 556 42.88 112.56 4.41
CA PRO A 556 43.27 113.89 4.87
C PRO A 556 42.08 114.86 4.95
N LYS A 557 41.02 114.63 4.18
CA LYS A 557 39.82 115.48 4.23
C LYS A 557 39.02 115.21 5.50
N ILE A 558 38.81 113.94 5.83
CA ILE A 558 38.09 113.54 7.05
C ILE A 558 38.88 113.97 8.30
N GLN A 559 40.21 113.80 8.29
CA GLN A 559 41.08 114.30 9.37
C GLN A 559 41.00 115.81 9.54
N GLY A 560 40.96 116.55 8.43
CA GLY A 560 40.81 118.01 8.45
C GLY A 560 39.51 118.43 9.15
N TYR A 561 38.38 117.88 8.71
CA TYR A 561 37.08 118.19 9.32
C TYR A 561 36.97 117.72 10.77
N TYR A 562 37.54 116.55 11.12
CA TYR A 562 37.59 116.07 12.50
C TYR A 562 38.36 117.04 13.41
N LYS A 563 39.59 117.42 13.05
CA LYS A 563 40.43 118.32 13.86
C LYS A 563 39.82 119.70 14.03
N ASP A 564 39.06 120.14 13.04
CA ASP A 564 38.37 121.41 13.10
C ASP A 564 37.16 121.35 14.04
N ALA A 565 36.31 120.34 13.88
CA ALA A 565 35.21 120.08 14.80
C ALA A 565 35.69 119.86 16.25
N GLU A 566 36.78 119.12 16.44
CA GLU A 566 37.42 118.87 17.74
C GLU A 566 37.85 120.18 18.41
N ARG A 567 38.46 121.10 17.65
CA ARG A 567 38.86 122.41 18.17
C ARG A 567 37.67 123.25 18.64
N HIS A 568 36.56 123.24 17.90
CA HIS A 568 35.34 123.94 18.32
C HIS A 568 34.70 123.30 19.56
N VAL A 569 34.68 121.97 19.66
CA VAL A 569 34.17 121.27 20.85
C VAL A 569 34.99 121.61 22.11
N LEU A 570 36.31 121.74 21.97
CA LEU A 570 37.22 121.95 23.10
C LEU A 570 37.54 123.43 23.41
N ALA A 571 36.99 124.38 22.64
CA ALA A 571 37.28 125.81 22.77
C ALA A 571 36.91 126.39 24.15
N ARG A 572 37.87 127.04 24.82
CA ARG A 572 37.74 127.63 26.17
C ARG A 572 38.43 128.98 26.28
N LYS A 573 37.94 129.86 27.16
CA LYS A 573 38.61 131.15 27.44
C LYS A 573 39.96 130.89 28.11
N GLN A 574 41.04 131.38 27.51
CA GLN A 574 42.40 131.29 28.05
C GLN A 574 43.03 132.68 28.01
N GLN A 575 43.73 133.08 29.08
CA GLN A 575 44.45 134.35 29.08
C GLN A 575 45.65 134.24 28.13
N MET A 576 45.77 135.22 27.23
CA MET A 576 46.93 135.34 26.35
C MET A 576 48.08 135.98 27.13
N THR A 577 49.30 135.47 26.96
CA THR A 577 50.49 136.15 27.49
C THR A 577 50.62 137.54 26.84
N PRO A 578 51.27 138.51 27.49
CA PRO A 578 51.39 139.87 26.95
C PRO A 578 51.96 139.91 25.51
N GLU A 579 52.91 139.03 25.20
CA GLU A 579 53.48 138.88 23.86
C GLU A 579 52.47 138.34 22.84
N MET A 580 51.66 137.36 23.24
CA MET A 580 50.56 136.84 22.42
C MET A 580 49.48 137.88 22.21
N LEU A 581 49.12 138.65 23.25
CA LEU A 581 48.12 139.72 23.16
C LEU A 581 48.58 140.81 22.19
N LYS A 582 49.87 141.18 22.20
CA LYS A 582 50.45 142.12 21.23
C LYS A 582 50.31 141.62 19.80
N LYS A 583 50.57 140.33 19.56
CA LYS A 583 50.37 139.70 18.23
C LYS A 583 48.89 139.56 17.86
N PHE A 584 48.02 139.23 18.82
CA PHE A 584 46.58 139.10 18.60
C PHE A 584 45.97 140.44 18.20
N ASN A 585 46.38 141.52 18.88
CA ASN A 585 45.99 142.89 18.55
C ASN A 585 46.56 143.34 17.20
N LYS A 586 47.76 142.89 16.80
CA LYS A 586 48.25 143.07 15.43
C LYS A 586 47.34 142.37 14.41
N GLY A 587 46.86 141.16 14.72
CA GLY A 587 45.86 140.46 13.90
C GLY A 587 44.54 141.25 13.81
N LEU A 588 44.05 141.81 14.91
CA LEU A 588 42.87 142.70 14.91
C LEU A 588 43.09 143.95 14.06
N GLN A 589 44.27 144.58 14.15
CA GLN A 589 44.58 145.74 13.33
C GLN A 589 44.60 145.38 11.83
N LEU A 590 45.23 144.26 11.46
CA LEU A 590 45.20 143.74 10.08
C LEU A 590 43.77 143.45 9.60
N TYR A 591 42.92 142.94 10.49
CA TYR A 591 41.51 142.68 10.18
C TYR A 591 40.73 143.99 9.93
N VAL A 592 41.00 145.02 10.73
CA VAL A 592 40.41 146.36 10.57
C VAL A 592 40.95 147.07 9.31
N ASP A 593 42.22 146.86 8.95
CA ASP A 593 42.87 147.39 7.75
C ASP A 593 42.46 146.64 6.46
N ASP A 594 41.40 145.83 6.51
CA ASP A 594 40.88 144.98 5.43
C ASP A 594 41.85 143.91 4.89
N ARG A 595 42.96 143.65 5.60
CA ARG A 595 43.92 142.59 5.30
C ARG A 595 43.52 141.29 6.01
N ILE A 596 42.32 140.80 5.73
CA ILE A 596 41.66 139.68 6.43
C ILE A 596 42.49 138.38 6.38
N GLU A 597 43.11 138.06 5.24
CA GLU A 597 43.90 136.83 5.08
C GLU A 597 45.18 136.86 5.95
N ASP A 598 45.83 138.02 6.03
CA ASP A 598 46.98 138.22 6.91
C ASP A 598 46.58 138.17 8.39
N ALA A 599 45.40 138.71 8.74
CA ALA A 599 44.85 138.61 10.09
C ALA A 599 44.59 137.16 10.51
N ILE A 600 43.97 136.35 9.63
CA ILE A 600 43.77 134.92 9.85
C ILE A 600 45.11 134.23 10.05
N GLN A 601 46.12 134.49 9.21
CA GLN A 601 47.42 133.85 9.33
C GLN A 601 48.09 134.14 10.67
N VAL A 602 48.01 135.39 11.15
CA VAL A 602 48.53 135.79 12.47
C VAL A 602 47.79 135.05 13.59
N TRP A 603 46.46 134.98 13.52
CA TRP A 603 45.67 134.27 14.52
C TRP A 603 45.87 132.75 14.46
N GLU A 604 46.01 132.14 13.29
CA GLU A 604 46.31 130.70 13.14
C GLU A 604 47.68 130.35 13.75
N ASP A 605 48.67 131.22 13.61
CA ASP A 605 49.98 131.05 14.25
C ASP A 605 49.89 131.16 15.79
N LEU A 606 49.02 132.03 16.30
CA LEU A 606 48.72 132.08 17.74
C LEU A 606 47.94 130.84 18.20
N LEU A 607 47.06 130.32 17.35
CA LEU A 607 46.29 129.12 17.63
C LEU A 607 47.21 127.89 17.77
N LYS A 608 48.35 127.82 17.06
CA LYS A 608 49.35 126.76 17.29
C LYS A 608 49.88 126.74 18.72
N LYS A 609 49.99 127.90 19.38
CA LYS A 609 50.47 128.01 20.77
C LYS A 609 49.36 127.80 21.80
N GLN A 610 48.14 128.23 21.50
CA GLN A 610 46.95 127.98 22.33
C GLN A 610 45.81 127.42 21.46
N PRO A 611 45.80 126.09 21.16
CA PRO A 611 44.91 125.45 20.17
C PRO A 611 43.43 125.57 20.43
N TYR A 612 43.06 125.85 21.67
CA TYR A 612 41.68 125.90 22.14
C TYR A 612 41.32 127.27 22.71
N ASN A 613 42.10 128.31 22.43
CA ASN A 613 41.75 129.65 22.89
C ASN A 613 40.53 130.16 22.11
N LYS A 614 39.40 130.26 22.83
CA LYS A 614 38.12 130.65 22.26
C LYS A 614 38.16 131.99 21.53
N GLN A 615 38.89 132.99 22.05
CA GLN A 615 38.97 134.31 21.41
C GLN A 615 39.70 134.26 20.06
N ILE A 616 40.73 133.41 19.95
CA ILE A 616 41.49 133.24 18.71
C ILE A 616 40.64 132.50 17.68
N ILE A 617 39.96 131.42 18.10
CA ILE A 617 39.08 130.63 17.25
C ILE A 617 37.94 131.49 16.69
N GLU A 618 37.21 132.20 17.55
CA GLU A 618 36.09 133.06 17.14
C GLU A 618 36.53 134.18 16.17
N SER A 619 37.72 134.73 16.37
CA SER A 619 38.26 135.76 15.47
C SER A 619 38.60 135.20 14.09
N ILE A 620 39.20 134.01 14.04
CA ILE A 620 39.47 133.28 12.79
C ILE A 620 38.15 132.93 12.09
N ASP A 621 37.15 132.44 12.83
CA ASP A 621 35.85 132.06 12.25
C ASP A 621 35.14 133.27 11.66
N MET A 622 35.12 134.40 12.38
CA MET A 622 34.54 135.65 11.90
C MET A 622 35.22 136.10 10.60
N ALA A 623 36.56 136.08 10.56
CA ALA A 623 37.31 136.46 9.39
C ALA A 623 37.13 135.48 8.22
N LYS A 624 37.10 134.17 8.47
CA LYS A 624 36.84 133.15 7.44
C LYS A 624 35.43 133.28 6.89
N LYS A 625 34.43 133.56 7.73
CA LYS A 625 33.04 133.79 7.33
C LYS A 625 32.94 135.00 6.41
N GLN A 626 33.57 136.12 6.77
CA GLN A 626 33.62 137.31 5.92
C GLN A 626 34.32 137.01 4.57
N LEU A 627 35.42 136.25 4.58
CA LEU A 627 36.12 135.85 3.35
C LEU A 627 35.24 134.94 2.46
N GLN A 628 34.47 134.05 3.07
CA GLN A 628 33.59 133.12 2.36
C GLN A 628 32.37 133.84 1.78
N GLU A 629 31.78 134.81 2.50
CA GLU A 629 30.73 135.69 1.99
C GLU A 629 31.25 136.53 0.80
N ARG A 630 32.48 137.06 0.86
CA ARG A 630 33.13 137.73 -0.28
C ARG A 630 33.34 136.81 -1.47
N ARG A 631 33.79 135.57 -1.25
CA ARG A 631 33.97 134.58 -2.32
C ARG A 631 32.65 134.14 -2.95
N LYS A 632 31.55 134.14 -2.18
CA LYS A 632 30.18 133.92 -2.69
C LYS A 632 29.62 135.14 -3.42
N ALA A 633 30.01 136.37 -3.06
CA ALA A 633 29.63 137.57 -3.81
C ALA A 633 30.41 137.75 -5.13
N ARG A 634 31.53 137.03 -5.31
CA ARG A 634 32.39 137.01 -6.52
C ARG A 634 32.18 135.78 -7.43
N LYS A 635 31.31 134.85 -7.06
CA LYS A 635 30.93 133.65 -7.82
C LYS A 635 29.46 133.74 -8.16
#